data_AF-A0AAV4GE48-F1
#
_entry.id   AF-A0AAV4GE48-F1
#
_cell.length_a   1.000
_cell.length_b   1.000
_cell.length_c   1.000
_cell.angle_alpha   90.00
_cell.angle_beta   90.00
_cell.angle_gamma   90.00
#
_symmetry.space_group_name_H-M   'P 1'
#
loop_
_entity.id
_entity.type
_entity.pdbx_description
1 polymer ?
#
loop_
_entity_poly.entity_id
_entity_poly.type
_entity_poly.pdbx_seq_one_letter_code
_entity_poly.pdbx_strand_id
1 'polypeptide(L)'
;MRSEETKERSLEDNFRRTVEGTEKEKYELTRQVSRLTTDLEVAKSEKAHALNRQKILEERVRTLEREVSEKMVKFEELVKEVEDSSARLARYESQTSQQRRDLEFKNQELENVRKELKELWMAHNQLTEHSGQQADLIRQLQSLQQDTQKMMKNQEDAFTLESTSLQQMFTDVNVRYETAKRTEADLRQQVLELKKSLMDKDDIISSLHSQDAARGNSSQHLQSQGGAQPDYSGSFLDIVQEVDAIDSAPTYRSPRGRSLHRDPGSDSARGGSNSSRSDLSNAVLRSRSLSPPTRDGEPRGTEFGDVRKLAQLQKSLDLKERQVSELRRAHDNRLHRYQSLQSSFKLARQEIKNFECGRSPKAKKPKRADPRSLQKENSDQVWNELSFFKAENRTLVVDKMSLQEEVDLLRVQTSQDAATIHELRVAAQGHREEFEFQLRRLSRENKGVRETDKQLSILKSQVQNQTVHIEKLERDMVSVVNQRDDLIQEKSKLMSQLVSTQQEASKHRMELADVKHQLQSTRHEFEELMQAAPTSNNEYDDESDEKPKADIVVKVSGNLRRKKPKKGGNLPLSKGYQKSLNRSIENMSQMFDEFNDEGWEEISDSSDNETESETPSLGNRIVKKSTRSEAAHNLDKNKRKSKCQRVPTHRPPAPVKGVTSHLNSDEKARRLSPRSSKGPNSPKHQVARRECATSPIAFLSATVAPNAPSAAPGQREASRRGSIVSLKGAGLMRAKKVADLSHLRQRVPHLQQQVAMLKRAKAEAIKSQEELKEALVKTQTELSSVSGRLKAAKQHVQKLQTDNEKLQKEPPTTNSAAGAPRLDSKDDGDSQEIKVLEAKLKVANSEASRQAAALRTVKSDNESLQEQIRNLQDRINHLERDVNQKRNLLESQRIKMKHAQEMSKTEANNLEELQTKVKLLTESMNKSKVQMDSLKKRLTLAMKEKKEYEERFLKCSLELDHKGKQLLESNARRSGLESALAELEASAQQQLHALATQSEAAIDAAREKLTAAQTRLTQFHTMVKILSKEVITRTERARTKMREAKADLGRSQREGDPALQKAANKARDILNLSTSDMDDILSADGDADSQDSASGDDKKADKKWLKKCEKLMSSREDFVHALVTLMLQKMDERADLLIKLPR
;
A
#
# COMPACT_ATOMS: atom_id res chain seq x y z
N MET A 1 -12.37 -160.42 17.06
CA MET A 1 -12.31 -160.73 15.61
C MET A 1 -13.27 -159.84 14.82
N ARG A 2 -14.01 -160.32 13.80
CA ARG A 2 -14.67 -159.47 12.78
C ARG A 2 -15.63 -158.37 13.32
N SER A 3 -16.26 -158.56 14.48
CA SER A 3 -17.12 -157.54 15.11
C SER A 3 -16.35 -156.46 15.88
N GLU A 4 -15.04 -156.62 16.08
CA GLU A 4 -14.18 -155.66 16.78
C GLU A 4 -13.38 -154.84 15.77
N GLU A 5 -12.76 -155.46 14.75
CA GLU A 5 -12.12 -154.74 13.64
C GLU A 5 -13.08 -153.74 12.95
N THR A 6 -14.36 -154.06 12.87
CA THR A 6 -15.40 -153.19 12.29
C THR A 6 -15.79 -152.03 13.20
N LYS A 7 -15.76 -152.23 14.53
CA LYS A 7 -15.95 -151.15 15.52
C LYS A 7 -14.71 -150.26 15.60
N GLU A 8 -13.52 -150.85 15.53
CA GLU A 8 -12.22 -150.18 15.58
C GLU A 8 -12.01 -149.31 14.34
N ARG A 9 -12.22 -149.83 13.13
CA ARG A 9 -12.22 -149.02 11.90
C ARG A 9 -13.31 -147.95 11.91
N SER A 10 -14.48 -148.23 12.49
CA SER A 10 -15.53 -147.21 12.66
C SER A 10 -15.14 -146.12 13.67
N LEU A 11 -14.32 -146.44 14.68
CA LEU A 11 -13.76 -145.46 15.61
C LEU A 11 -12.66 -144.65 14.94
N GLU A 12 -11.71 -145.30 14.24
CA GLU A 12 -10.66 -144.63 13.46
C GLU A 12 -11.24 -143.67 12.42
N ASP A 13 -12.24 -144.07 11.64
CA ASP A 13 -12.86 -143.17 10.65
C ASP A 13 -13.69 -142.05 11.30
N ASN A 14 -14.26 -142.26 12.50
CA ASN A 14 -14.88 -141.18 13.26
C ASN A 14 -13.83 -140.21 13.82
N PHE A 15 -12.69 -140.69 14.32
CA PHE A 15 -11.56 -139.84 14.69
C PHE A 15 -10.99 -139.11 13.49
N ARG A 16 -10.81 -139.76 12.34
CA ARG A 16 -10.36 -139.16 11.07
C ARG A 16 -11.26 -138.00 10.64
N ARG A 17 -12.59 -138.22 10.59
CA ARG A 17 -13.58 -137.17 10.31
C ARG A 17 -13.55 -136.03 11.33
N THR A 18 -13.32 -136.35 12.60
CA THR A 18 -13.22 -135.33 13.68
C THR A 18 -11.96 -134.48 13.48
N VAL A 19 -10.81 -135.09 13.22
CA VAL A 19 -9.55 -134.39 12.91
C VAL A 19 -9.72 -133.53 11.67
N GLU A 20 -10.18 -134.09 10.55
CA GLU A 20 -10.47 -133.33 9.33
C GLU A 20 -11.45 -132.16 9.57
N GLY A 21 -12.44 -132.34 10.44
CA GLY A 21 -13.36 -131.29 10.85
C GLY A 21 -12.62 -130.15 11.58
N THR A 22 -11.82 -130.48 12.58
CA THR A 22 -11.00 -129.50 13.31
C THR A 22 -9.90 -128.86 12.45
N GLU A 23 -9.39 -129.55 11.42
CA GLU A 23 -8.43 -128.97 10.48
C GLU A 23 -9.09 -128.00 9.50
N LYS A 24 -10.30 -128.31 9.03
CA LYS A 24 -11.15 -127.39 8.24
C LYS A 24 -11.51 -126.17 9.09
N GLU A 25 -11.98 -126.36 10.32
CA GLU A 25 -12.27 -125.27 11.28
C GLU A 25 -11.03 -124.41 11.56
N LYS A 26 -9.87 -125.03 11.83
CA LYS A 26 -8.58 -124.33 12.00
C LYS A 26 -8.19 -123.53 10.75
N TYR A 27 -8.43 -124.05 9.55
CA TYR A 27 -8.18 -123.33 8.30
C TYR A 27 -9.13 -122.14 8.12
N GLU A 28 -10.42 -122.33 8.38
CA GLU A 28 -11.44 -121.27 8.34
C GLU A 28 -11.13 -120.14 9.35
N LEU A 29 -10.76 -120.51 10.58
CA LEU A 29 -10.32 -119.59 11.64
C LEU A 29 -9.02 -118.88 11.26
N THR A 30 -8.03 -119.59 10.70
CA THR A 30 -6.77 -118.98 10.23
C THR A 30 -7.07 -117.95 9.13
N ARG A 31 -7.94 -118.30 8.17
CA ARG A 31 -8.40 -117.41 7.10
C ARG A 31 -9.24 -116.24 7.64
N GLN A 32 -9.92 -116.39 8.77
CA GLN A 32 -10.64 -115.30 9.44
C GLN A 32 -9.66 -114.39 10.19
N VAL A 33 -8.68 -114.92 10.91
CA VAL A 33 -7.60 -114.14 11.56
C VAL A 33 -6.80 -113.34 10.53
N SER A 34 -6.44 -113.92 9.39
CA SER A 34 -5.75 -113.19 8.32
C SER A 34 -6.58 -112.02 7.78
N ARG A 35 -7.90 -112.22 7.57
CA ARG A 35 -8.81 -111.14 7.15
C ARG A 35 -8.95 -110.05 8.21
N LEU A 36 -9.21 -110.41 9.46
CA LEU A 36 -9.27 -109.44 10.56
C LEU A 36 -7.94 -108.69 10.75
N THR A 37 -6.80 -109.31 10.41
CA THR A 37 -5.48 -108.65 10.43
C THR A 37 -5.35 -107.64 9.28
N THR A 38 -5.78 -107.97 8.06
CA THR A 38 -5.77 -107.02 6.94
C THR A 38 -6.74 -105.87 7.17
N ASP A 39 -7.94 -106.14 7.68
CA ASP A 39 -8.97 -105.14 7.95
C ASP A 39 -8.51 -104.16 9.06
N LEU A 40 -7.82 -104.68 10.08
CA LEU A 40 -7.22 -103.90 11.16
C LEU A 40 -6.03 -103.06 10.68
N GLU A 41 -5.24 -103.53 9.70
CA GLU A 41 -4.15 -102.74 9.11
C GLU A 41 -4.68 -101.65 8.17
N VAL A 42 -5.73 -101.93 7.40
CA VAL A 42 -6.47 -100.91 6.63
C VAL A 42 -7.01 -99.84 7.57
N ALA A 43 -7.72 -100.22 8.65
CA ALA A 43 -8.26 -99.28 9.62
C ALA A 43 -7.18 -98.43 10.33
N LYS A 44 -5.98 -98.98 10.59
CA LYS A 44 -4.83 -98.18 11.04
C LYS A 44 -4.40 -97.16 9.98
N SER A 45 -4.30 -97.57 8.71
CA SER A 45 -3.88 -96.69 7.61
C SER A 45 -4.87 -95.56 7.37
N GLU A 46 -6.18 -95.84 7.45
CA GLU A 46 -7.26 -94.86 7.37
C GLU A 46 -7.21 -93.90 8.58
N LYS A 47 -7.02 -94.40 9.80
CA LYS A 47 -6.84 -93.56 10.99
C LYS A 47 -5.61 -92.65 10.88
N ALA A 48 -4.49 -93.15 10.33
CA ALA A 48 -3.30 -92.35 10.09
C ALA A 48 -3.54 -91.26 9.03
N HIS A 49 -4.24 -91.58 7.94
CA HIS A 49 -4.67 -90.60 6.94
C HIS A 49 -5.63 -89.55 7.52
N ALA A 50 -6.57 -89.96 8.37
CA ALA A 50 -7.51 -89.05 9.04
C ALA A 50 -6.78 -88.09 10.00
N LEU A 51 -5.84 -88.59 10.81
CA LEU A 51 -5.01 -87.76 11.69
C LEU A 51 -4.11 -86.79 10.91
N ASN A 52 -3.51 -87.23 9.80
CA ASN A 52 -2.72 -86.33 8.95
C ASN A 52 -3.59 -85.25 8.30
N ARG A 53 -4.79 -85.61 7.81
CA ARG A 53 -5.77 -84.65 7.28
C ARG A 53 -6.25 -83.68 8.35
N GLN A 54 -6.48 -84.13 9.58
CA GLN A 54 -6.80 -83.28 10.72
C GLN A 54 -5.68 -82.27 10.96
N LYS A 55 -4.42 -82.73 11.07
CA LYS A 55 -3.25 -81.85 11.29
C LYS A 55 -3.13 -80.77 10.20
N ILE A 56 -3.30 -81.12 8.93
CA ILE A 56 -3.27 -80.18 7.80
C ILE A 56 -4.41 -79.15 7.92
N LEU A 57 -5.62 -79.57 8.33
CA LEU A 57 -6.75 -78.66 8.54
C LEU A 57 -6.50 -77.72 9.73
N GLU A 58 -5.98 -78.21 10.85
CA GLU A 58 -5.59 -77.37 11.99
C GLU A 58 -4.48 -76.38 11.64
N GLU A 59 -3.48 -76.78 10.85
CA GLU A 59 -2.42 -75.88 10.35
C GLU A 59 -2.99 -74.80 9.41
N ARG A 60 -4.00 -75.14 8.60
CA ARG A 60 -4.70 -74.15 7.77
C ARG A 60 -5.57 -73.22 8.61
N VAL A 61 -6.28 -73.72 9.63
CA VAL A 61 -7.04 -72.91 10.60
C VAL A 61 -6.10 -71.96 11.35
N ARG A 62 -5.02 -72.46 11.97
CA ARG A 62 -3.99 -71.63 12.65
C ARG A 62 -3.34 -70.60 11.74
N THR A 63 -3.35 -70.82 10.42
CA THR A 63 -2.86 -69.85 9.44
C THR A 63 -3.92 -68.80 9.09
N LEU A 64 -5.19 -69.19 8.91
CA LEU A 64 -6.31 -68.27 8.72
C LEU A 64 -6.56 -67.39 9.96
N GLU A 65 -6.44 -67.94 11.16
CA GLU A 65 -6.52 -67.19 12.43
C GLU A 65 -5.43 -66.11 12.51
N ARG A 66 -4.20 -66.42 12.06
CA ARG A 66 -3.09 -65.47 11.97
C ARG A 66 -3.35 -64.42 10.89
N GLU A 67 -3.79 -64.82 9.69
CA GLU A 67 -4.19 -63.92 8.61
C GLU A 67 -5.28 -62.92 9.08
N VAL A 68 -6.31 -63.41 9.78
CA VAL A 68 -7.38 -62.57 10.36
C VAL A 68 -6.84 -61.63 11.45
N SER A 69 -6.00 -62.14 12.36
CA SER A 69 -5.39 -61.32 13.43
C SER A 69 -4.54 -60.19 12.86
N GLU A 70 -3.71 -60.48 11.86
CA GLU A 70 -2.94 -59.47 11.14
C GLU A 70 -3.82 -58.43 10.44
N LYS A 71 -4.95 -58.85 9.85
CA LYS A 71 -5.90 -57.95 9.20
C LYS A 71 -6.65 -57.09 10.20
N MET A 72 -6.95 -57.59 11.40
CA MET A 72 -7.51 -56.80 12.50
C MET A 72 -6.53 -55.72 12.98
N VAL A 73 -5.26 -56.07 13.23
CA VAL A 73 -4.25 -55.06 13.62
C VAL A 73 -4.11 -53.97 12.56
N LYS A 74 -4.02 -54.35 11.28
CA LYS A 74 -3.94 -53.40 10.15
C LYS A 74 -5.21 -52.56 10.00
N PHE A 75 -6.37 -53.06 10.44
CA PHE A 75 -7.61 -52.28 10.50
C PHE A 75 -7.62 -51.30 11.68
N GLU A 76 -7.15 -51.69 12.86
CA GLU A 76 -6.98 -50.77 14.00
C GLU A 76 -5.98 -49.65 13.72
N GLU A 77 -4.89 -49.94 13.00
CA GLU A 77 -3.93 -48.94 12.52
C GLU A 77 -4.60 -47.92 11.58
N LEU A 78 -5.40 -48.39 10.62
CA LEU A 78 -6.17 -47.53 9.72
C LEU A 78 -7.24 -46.71 10.45
N VAL A 79 -7.92 -47.28 11.45
CA VAL A 79 -8.88 -46.54 12.30
C VAL A 79 -8.17 -45.42 13.05
N LYS A 80 -7.00 -45.68 13.65
CA LYS A 80 -6.19 -44.65 14.33
C LYS A 80 -5.71 -43.57 13.37
N GLU A 81 -5.29 -43.92 12.15
CA GLU A 81 -4.92 -42.91 11.14
C GLU A 81 -6.12 -42.05 10.71
N VAL A 82 -7.31 -42.65 10.57
CA VAL A 82 -8.56 -41.92 10.29
C VAL A 82 -8.92 -40.99 11.45
N GLU A 83 -8.83 -41.44 12.70
CA GLU A 83 -9.03 -40.62 13.90
C GLU A 83 -8.04 -39.45 13.97
N ASP A 84 -6.75 -39.68 13.74
CA ASP A 84 -5.73 -38.63 13.67
C ASP A 84 -5.94 -37.69 12.48
N SER A 85 -6.47 -38.17 11.35
CA SER A 85 -6.85 -37.31 10.21
C SER A 85 -8.05 -36.42 10.56
N SER A 86 -9.06 -36.96 11.24
CA SER A 86 -10.25 -36.27 11.71
C SER A 86 -9.90 -35.21 12.77
N ALA A 87 -9.04 -35.56 13.74
CA ALA A 87 -8.52 -34.64 14.75
C ALA A 87 -7.68 -33.51 14.14
N ARG A 88 -6.96 -33.76 13.03
CA ARG A 88 -6.28 -32.71 12.25
C ARG A 88 -7.27 -31.82 11.50
N LEU A 89 -8.30 -32.39 10.87
CA LEU A 89 -9.35 -31.63 10.18
C LEU A 89 -10.11 -30.71 11.14
N ALA A 90 -10.58 -31.22 12.28
CA ALA A 90 -11.27 -30.43 13.30
C ALA A 90 -10.43 -29.25 13.83
N ARG A 91 -9.11 -29.40 13.92
CA ARG A 91 -8.19 -28.29 14.26
C ARG A 91 -8.13 -27.24 13.14
N TYR A 92 -8.07 -27.64 11.88
CA TYR A 92 -8.11 -26.71 10.74
C TYR A 92 -9.48 -26.02 10.57
N GLU A 93 -10.58 -26.71 10.84
CA GLU A 93 -11.92 -26.13 10.86
C GLU A 93 -12.06 -25.10 11.98
N SER A 94 -11.60 -25.41 13.19
CA SER A 94 -11.56 -24.46 14.31
C SER A 94 -10.69 -23.23 14.00
N GLN A 95 -9.50 -23.43 13.41
CA GLN A 95 -8.63 -22.35 12.97
C GLN A 95 -9.29 -21.48 11.89
N THR A 96 -9.95 -22.11 10.91
CA THR A 96 -10.68 -21.42 9.83
C THR A 96 -11.88 -20.65 10.38
N SER A 97 -12.59 -21.22 11.37
CA SER A 97 -13.69 -20.59 12.08
C SER A 97 -13.22 -19.34 12.83
N GLN A 98 -12.08 -19.41 13.53
CA GLN A 98 -11.50 -18.24 14.18
C GLN A 98 -11.05 -17.18 13.17
N GLN A 99 -10.37 -17.56 12.09
CA GLN A 99 -9.97 -16.62 11.03
C GLN A 99 -11.18 -15.92 10.39
N ARG A 100 -12.33 -16.58 10.26
CA ARG A 100 -13.59 -15.94 9.82
C ARG A 100 -14.06 -14.87 10.80
N ARG A 101 -14.09 -15.16 12.12
CA ARG A 101 -14.45 -14.18 13.16
C ARG A 101 -13.48 -12.99 13.18
N ASP A 102 -12.17 -13.25 13.07
CA ASP A 102 -11.14 -12.21 13.03
C ASP A 102 -11.27 -11.30 11.80
N LEU A 103 -11.69 -11.84 10.65
CA LEU A 103 -11.97 -11.08 9.44
C LEU A 103 -13.28 -10.29 9.54
N GLU A 104 -14.33 -10.87 10.14
CA GLU A 104 -15.61 -10.21 10.37
C GLU A 104 -15.46 -9.02 11.33
N PHE A 105 -14.72 -9.20 12.43
CA PHE A 105 -14.35 -8.11 13.34
C PHE A 105 -13.57 -6.99 12.62
N LYS A 106 -12.55 -7.33 11.84
CA LYS A 106 -11.77 -6.33 11.06
C LYS A 106 -12.61 -5.64 9.98
N ASN A 107 -13.58 -6.32 9.38
CA ASN A 107 -14.53 -5.70 8.46
C ASN A 107 -15.44 -4.69 9.19
N GLN A 108 -15.86 -5.00 10.42
CA GLN A 108 -16.65 -4.08 11.25
C GLN A 108 -15.81 -2.86 11.70
N GLU A 109 -14.54 -3.05 12.07
CA GLU A 109 -13.61 -1.93 12.32
C GLU A 109 -13.43 -1.05 11.08
N LEU A 110 -13.21 -1.64 9.90
CA LEU A 110 -13.08 -0.91 8.65
C LEU A 110 -14.36 -0.13 8.28
N GLU A 111 -15.54 -0.69 8.55
CA GLU A 111 -16.81 -0.01 8.30
C GLU A 111 -17.08 1.12 9.31
N ASN A 112 -16.61 1.00 10.55
CA ASN A 112 -16.64 2.10 11.51
C ASN A 112 -15.70 3.24 11.07
N VAL A 113 -14.46 2.93 10.67
CA VAL A 113 -13.50 3.92 10.15
C VAL A 113 -14.00 4.60 8.86
N ARG A 114 -14.78 3.89 8.02
CA ARG A 114 -15.46 4.50 6.86
C ARG A 114 -16.54 5.51 7.26
N LYS A 115 -17.30 5.25 8.32
CA LYS A 115 -18.30 6.19 8.87
C LYS A 115 -17.62 7.43 9.46
N GLU A 116 -16.60 7.24 10.30
CA GLU A 116 -15.78 8.33 10.85
C GLU A 116 -15.18 9.19 9.73
N LEU A 117 -14.62 8.58 8.68
CA LEU A 117 -14.07 9.30 7.53
C LEU A 117 -15.15 10.07 6.74
N LYS A 118 -16.36 9.51 6.60
CA LYS A 118 -17.50 10.18 5.96
C LYS A 118 -17.97 11.37 6.80
N GLU A 119 -18.07 11.22 8.11
CA GLU A 119 -18.46 12.28 9.05
C GLU A 119 -17.43 13.41 9.06
N LEU A 120 -16.14 13.09 9.11
CA LEU A 120 -15.04 14.06 8.99
C LEU A 120 -15.05 14.78 7.62
N TRP A 121 -15.42 14.10 6.54
CA TRP A 121 -15.56 14.72 5.21
C TRP A 121 -16.76 15.67 5.14
N MET A 122 -17.91 15.29 5.71
CA MET A 122 -19.08 16.17 5.82
C MET A 122 -18.76 17.43 6.64
N ALA A 123 -18.11 17.26 7.81
CA ALA A 123 -17.69 18.37 8.67
C ALA A 123 -16.65 19.29 7.98
N HIS A 124 -15.70 18.71 7.23
CA HIS A 124 -14.75 19.49 6.43
C HIS A 124 -15.47 20.33 5.35
N ASN A 125 -16.47 19.76 4.67
CA ASN A 125 -17.24 20.50 3.66
C ASN A 125 -18.03 21.64 4.29
N GLN A 126 -18.71 21.41 5.42
CA GLN A 126 -19.41 22.45 6.18
C GLN A 126 -18.47 23.58 6.60
N LEU A 127 -17.28 23.26 7.13
CA LEU A 127 -16.27 24.25 7.48
C LEU A 127 -15.74 25.01 6.24
N THR A 128 -15.64 24.34 5.09
CA THR A 128 -15.27 24.98 3.82
C THR A 128 -16.35 25.95 3.34
N GLU A 129 -17.63 25.58 3.49
CA GLU A 129 -18.78 26.43 3.15
C GLU A 129 -18.85 27.66 4.06
N HIS A 130 -18.71 27.48 5.39
CA HIS A 130 -18.63 28.58 6.35
C HIS A 130 -17.43 29.51 6.11
N SER A 131 -16.28 28.97 5.68
CA SER A 131 -15.12 29.77 5.25
C SER A 131 -15.45 30.61 3.99
N GLY A 132 -16.19 30.04 3.03
CA GLY A 132 -16.72 30.79 1.89
C GLY A 132 -17.67 31.92 2.30
N GLN A 133 -18.64 31.62 3.15
CA GLN A 133 -19.59 32.59 3.71
C GLN A 133 -18.86 33.74 4.44
N GLN A 134 -17.80 33.43 5.21
CA GLN A 134 -16.95 34.43 5.86
C GLN A 134 -16.16 35.27 4.84
N ALA A 135 -15.60 34.67 3.79
CA ALA A 135 -14.88 35.39 2.74
C ALA A 135 -15.79 36.36 1.97
N ASP A 136 -17.04 35.98 1.70
CA ASP A 136 -18.02 36.86 1.04
C ASP A 136 -18.53 37.98 1.96
N LEU A 137 -18.72 37.71 3.25
CA LEU A 137 -19.00 38.77 4.24
C LEU A 137 -17.83 39.78 4.33
N ILE A 138 -16.58 39.31 4.30
CA ILE A 138 -15.39 40.17 4.28
C ILE A 138 -15.36 41.03 3.02
N ARG A 139 -15.70 40.48 1.84
CA ARG A 139 -15.81 41.24 0.58
C ARG A 139 -16.90 42.32 0.66
N GLN A 140 -18.06 42.01 1.21
CA GLN A 140 -19.15 42.97 1.39
C GLN A 140 -18.74 44.12 2.31
N LEU A 141 -18.12 43.81 3.45
CA LEU A 141 -17.57 44.81 4.38
C LEU A 141 -16.47 45.66 3.73
N GLN A 142 -15.59 45.07 2.92
CA GLN A 142 -14.55 45.79 2.19
C GLN A 142 -15.12 46.73 1.11
N SER A 143 -16.18 46.33 0.39
CA SER A 143 -16.87 47.24 -0.55
C SER A 143 -17.52 48.39 0.21
N LEU A 144 -18.32 48.09 1.23
CA LEU A 144 -19.00 49.10 2.05
C LEU A 144 -18.01 50.09 2.68
N GLN A 145 -16.84 49.62 3.13
CA GLN A 145 -15.76 50.48 3.63
C GLN A 145 -15.17 51.36 2.53
N GLN A 146 -14.90 50.82 1.33
CA GLN A 146 -14.43 51.61 0.18
C GLN A 146 -15.46 52.66 -0.24
N ASP A 147 -16.74 52.31 -0.29
CA ASP A 147 -17.82 53.21 -0.71
C ASP A 147 -18.08 54.30 0.35
N THR A 148 -17.96 53.96 1.64
CA THR A 148 -17.94 54.95 2.74
C THR A 148 -16.73 55.89 2.61
N GLN A 149 -15.54 55.37 2.27
CA GLN A 149 -14.34 56.19 2.09
C GLN A 149 -14.42 57.10 0.85
N LYS A 150 -14.99 56.62 -0.27
CA LYS A 150 -15.31 57.46 -1.45
C LYS A 150 -16.29 58.57 -1.07
N MET A 151 -17.34 58.24 -0.32
CA MET A 151 -18.35 59.20 0.12
C MET A 151 -17.73 60.30 1.01
N MET A 152 -16.92 59.93 2.01
CA MET A 152 -16.19 60.90 2.84
C MET A 152 -15.24 61.75 1.99
N LYS A 153 -14.45 61.16 1.09
CA LYS A 153 -13.57 61.94 0.21
C LYS A 153 -14.34 62.92 -0.68
N ASN A 154 -15.48 62.50 -1.24
CA ASN A 154 -16.33 63.39 -2.05
C ASN A 154 -16.88 64.55 -1.21
N GLN A 155 -17.14 64.36 0.09
CA GLN A 155 -17.48 65.44 1.01
C GLN A 155 -16.28 66.35 1.32
N GLU A 156 -15.08 65.79 1.56
CA GLU A 156 -13.84 66.55 1.76
C GLU A 156 -13.49 67.41 0.52
N ASP A 157 -13.60 66.84 -0.69
CA ASP A 157 -13.40 67.55 -1.95
C ASP A 157 -14.47 68.66 -2.14
N ALA A 158 -15.74 68.41 -1.77
CA ALA A 158 -16.81 69.40 -1.84
C ALA A 158 -16.62 70.56 -0.83
N PHE A 159 -16.27 70.27 0.43
CA PHE A 159 -15.94 71.30 1.42
C PHE A 159 -14.68 72.10 1.02
N THR A 160 -13.73 71.47 0.34
CA THR A 160 -12.56 72.16 -0.21
C THR A 160 -12.96 73.12 -1.35
N LEU A 161 -13.90 72.71 -2.21
CA LEU A 161 -14.45 73.56 -3.27
C LEU A 161 -15.27 74.74 -2.69
N GLU A 162 -16.10 74.49 -1.67
CA GLU A 162 -16.84 75.53 -0.97
C GLU A 162 -15.89 76.51 -0.26
N SER A 163 -14.90 76.01 0.48
CA SER A 163 -13.92 76.85 1.19
C SER A 163 -13.08 77.70 0.23
N THR A 164 -12.72 77.18 -0.95
CA THR A 164 -11.98 77.95 -1.96
C THR A 164 -12.88 78.96 -2.67
N SER A 165 -14.15 78.64 -2.91
CA SER A 165 -15.15 79.60 -3.44
C SER A 165 -15.44 80.74 -2.46
N LEU A 166 -15.61 80.45 -1.18
CA LEU A 166 -15.78 81.45 -0.12
C LEU A 166 -14.53 82.32 0.04
N GLN A 167 -13.33 81.72 -0.04
CA GLN A 167 -12.07 82.47 -0.03
C GLN A 167 -11.95 83.40 -1.25
N GLN A 168 -12.35 82.95 -2.45
CA GLN A 168 -12.39 83.77 -3.65
C GLN A 168 -13.37 84.95 -3.51
N MET A 169 -14.60 84.72 -3.02
CA MET A 169 -15.55 85.79 -2.75
C MET A 169 -15.03 86.79 -1.71
N PHE A 170 -14.38 86.32 -0.64
CA PHE A 170 -13.74 87.20 0.34
C PHE A 170 -12.64 88.05 -0.32
N THR A 171 -11.78 87.48 -1.17
CA THR A 171 -10.76 88.26 -1.87
C THR A 171 -11.35 89.28 -2.85
N ASP A 172 -12.43 88.96 -3.56
CA ASP A 172 -13.09 89.89 -4.48
C ASP A 172 -13.78 91.04 -3.73
N VAL A 173 -14.48 90.74 -2.62
CA VAL A 173 -15.04 91.77 -1.73
C VAL A 173 -13.94 92.65 -1.14
N ASN A 174 -12.80 92.08 -0.73
CA ASN A 174 -11.68 92.85 -0.21
C ASN A 174 -11.01 93.73 -1.29
N VAL A 175 -10.93 93.26 -2.53
CA VAL A 175 -10.45 94.06 -3.67
C VAL A 175 -11.42 95.22 -3.96
N ARG A 176 -12.73 94.98 -3.97
CA ARG A 176 -13.76 96.03 -4.14
C ARG A 176 -13.74 97.06 -3.00
N TYR A 177 -13.48 96.62 -1.77
CA TYR A 177 -13.32 97.52 -0.63
C TYR A 177 -12.08 98.40 -0.78
N GLU A 178 -10.93 97.83 -1.14
CA GLU A 178 -9.69 98.58 -1.36
C GLU A 178 -9.74 99.50 -2.59
N THR A 179 -10.50 99.18 -3.64
CA THR A 179 -10.75 100.15 -4.74
C THR A 179 -11.69 101.27 -4.30
N ALA A 180 -12.78 100.97 -3.59
CA ALA A 180 -13.69 101.98 -3.05
C ALA A 180 -12.96 102.95 -2.11
N LYS A 181 -12.15 102.44 -1.18
CA LYS A 181 -11.30 103.20 -0.25
C LYS A 181 -10.30 104.12 -0.97
N ARG A 182 -9.74 103.69 -2.12
CA ARG A 182 -8.90 104.55 -2.97
C ARG A 182 -9.72 105.67 -3.61
N THR A 183 -10.85 105.35 -4.23
CA THR A 183 -11.73 106.39 -4.80
C THR A 183 -12.27 107.35 -3.75
N GLU A 184 -12.46 106.91 -2.50
CA GLU A 184 -12.81 107.80 -1.38
C GLU A 184 -11.65 108.73 -1.02
N ALA A 185 -10.41 108.22 -0.96
CA ALA A 185 -9.22 109.05 -0.76
C ALA A 185 -9.01 110.06 -1.90
N ASP A 186 -9.22 109.65 -3.16
CA ASP A 186 -9.14 110.51 -4.34
C ASP A 186 -10.21 111.62 -4.29
N LEU A 187 -11.45 111.29 -3.86
CA LEU A 187 -12.53 112.27 -3.67
C LEU A 187 -12.26 113.19 -2.47
N ARG A 188 -11.74 112.69 -1.35
CA ARG A 188 -11.29 113.50 -0.22
C ARG A 188 -10.18 114.49 -0.65
N GLN A 189 -9.23 114.05 -1.49
CA GLN A 189 -8.22 114.94 -2.06
C GLN A 189 -8.84 115.99 -3.01
N GLN A 190 -9.77 115.61 -3.88
CA GLN A 190 -10.49 116.55 -4.74
C GLN A 190 -11.27 117.60 -3.94
N VAL A 191 -11.91 117.20 -2.83
CA VAL A 191 -12.60 118.13 -1.91
C VAL A 191 -11.61 119.09 -1.24
N LEU A 192 -10.41 118.65 -0.87
CA LEU A 192 -9.36 119.52 -0.33
C LEU A 192 -8.82 120.50 -1.38
N GLU A 193 -8.58 120.04 -2.62
CA GLU A 193 -8.13 120.90 -3.73
C GLU A 193 -9.22 121.94 -4.13
N LEU A 194 -10.49 121.54 -4.16
CA LEU A 194 -11.63 122.43 -4.38
C LEU A 194 -11.81 123.43 -3.23
N LYS A 195 -11.66 122.98 -1.97
CA LYS A 195 -11.70 123.88 -0.80
C LYS A 195 -10.56 124.89 -0.82
N LYS A 196 -9.36 124.48 -1.23
CA LYS A 196 -8.23 125.38 -1.45
C LYS A 196 -8.54 126.38 -2.56
N SER A 197 -9.03 125.94 -3.72
CA SER A 197 -9.44 126.84 -4.81
C SER A 197 -10.58 127.78 -4.42
N LEU A 198 -11.41 127.42 -3.44
CA LEU A 198 -12.42 128.30 -2.85
C LEU A 198 -11.75 129.36 -1.96
N MET A 199 -10.82 129.00 -1.06
CA MET A 199 -10.05 129.97 -0.27
C MET A 199 -9.24 130.92 -1.17
N ASP A 200 -8.57 130.41 -2.21
CA ASP A 200 -7.85 131.22 -3.20
C ASP A 200 -8.79 132.25 -3.89
N LYS A 201 -10.08 131.91 -4.06
CA LYS A 201 -11.11 132.82 -4.60
C LYS A 201 -11.69 133.76 -3.55
N ASP A 202 -11.86 133.34 -2.32
CA ASP A 202 -12.33 134.18 -1.22
C ASP A 202 -11.28 135.23 -0.84
N ASP A 203 -9.99 134.91 -0.97
CA ASP A 203 -8.87 135.87 -0.90
C ASP A 203 -8.91 136.87 -2.07
N ILE A 204 -9.19 136.41 -3.30
CA ILE A 204 -9.40 137.30 -4.45
C ILE A 204 -10.63 138.20 -4.23
N ILE A 205 -11.76 137.66 -3.76
CA ILE A 205 -12.97 138.43 -3.45
C ILE A 205 -12.71 139.45 -2.35
N SER A 206 -11.91 139.10 -1.34
CA SER A 206 -11.46 140.02 -0.28
C SER A 206 -10.54 141.11 -0.82
N SER A 207 -9.68 140.79 -1.79
CA SER A 207 -8.84 141.78 -2.48
C SER A 207 -9.67 142.74 -3.34
N LEU A 208 -10.72 142.26 -4.01
CA LEU A 208 -11.64 143.07 -4.81
C LEU A 208 -12.52 143.98 -3.94
N HIS A 209 -13.07 143.48 -2.83
CA HIS A 209 -13.75 144.33 -1.83
C HIS A 209 -12.81 145.40 -1.27
N SER A 210 -11.53 145.08 -1.07
CA SER A 210 -10.51 146.05 -0.64
C SER A 210 -10.16 147.08 -1.72
N GLN A 211 -10.46 146.79 -2.99
CA GLN A 211 -10.18 147.66 -4.15
C GLN A 211 -11.38 148.57 -4.48
N ASP A 212 -12.61 148.07 -4.38
CA ASP A 212 -13.83 148.86 -4.57
C ASP A 212 -14.13 149.80 -3.37
N ALA A 213 -13.71 149.43 -2.15
CA ALA A 213 -13.84 150.27 -0.95
C ALA A 213 -13.12 151.64 -1.04
N ALA A 214 -12.28 151.86 -2.06
CA ALA A 214 -11.54 153.09 -2.28
C ALA A 214 -12.29 154.18 -3.09
N ARG A 215 -13.51 153.92 -3.61
CA ARG A 215 -14.26 154.89 -4.44
C ARG A 215 -15.78 154.90 -4.22
N GLY A 216 -16.25 155.90 -3.48
CA GLY A 216 -17.66 156.34 -3.51
C GLY A 216 -18.44 156.06 -2.23
N ASN A 217 -18.68 157.12 -1.44
CA ASN A 217 -19.45 157.06 -0.19
C ASN A 217 -20.75 157.86 -0.34
N SER A 218 -21.93 157.24 -0.12
CA SER A 218 -23.13 157.87 0.49
C SER A 218 -24.35 156.94 0.54
N SER A 219 -25.19 157.16 1.56
CA SER A 219 -26.56 156.63 1.77
C SER A 219 -26.67 155.12 2.03
N GLN A 220 -27.33 154.62 3.10
CA GLN A 220 -28.69 154.89 3.63
C GLN A 220 -29.80 154.50 2.65
N HIS A 221 -30.92 153.91 3.07
CA HIS A 221 -31.32 153.31 4.37
C HIS A 221 -32.62 152.54 4.11
N LEU A 222 -32.80 151.35 4.71
CA LEU A 222 -34.14 150.82 5.03
C LEU A 222 -34.06 149.65 6.03
N GLN A 223 -35.00 149.63 6.97
CA GLN A 223 -35.36 148.48 7.80
C GLN A 223 -36.35 147.60 6.97
N SER A 224 -36.73 146.36 7.32
CA SER A 224 -36.83 145.73 8.64
C SER A 224 -37.08 144.21 8.55
N GLN A 225 -36.76 143.49 9.65
CA GLN A 225 -37.47 142.28 10.16
C GLN A 225 -37.67 141.01 9.29
N GLY A 226 -37.32 139.86 9.91
CA GLY A 226 -38.25 138.71 9.96
C GLY A 226 -37.77 137.40 9.33
N GLY A 227 -37.19 136.50 10.13
CA GLY A 227 -36.83 135.13 9.70
C GLY A 227 -36.20 134.33 10.84
N ALA A 228 -36.86 133.26 11.28
CA ALA A 228 -36.56 132.58 12.54
C ALA A 228 -35.57 131.39 12.42
N GLN A 229 -34.98 131.02 13.57
CA GLN A 229 -34.54 129.67 13.96
C GLN A 229 -33.18 129.13 13.38
N PRO A 230 -32.56 128.11 14.02
CA PRO A 230 -31.13 128.20 14.35
C PRO A 230 -30.30 126.93 13.99
N ASP A 231 -29.21 126.74 14.75
CA ASP A 231 -28.40 125.53 14.96
C ASP A 231 -27.24 125.18 14.01
N TYR A 232 -26.33 124.40 14.60
CA TYR A 232 -25.26 123.59 14.00
C TYR A 232 -24.04 124.30 13.37
N SER A 233 -23.11 124.73 14.23
CA SER A 233 -21.68 124.77 13.90
C SER A 233 -20.95 123.61 14.59
N GLY A 234 -20.95 122.44 13.95
CA GLY A 234 -20.21 121.26 14.42
C GLY A 234 -18.72 121.36 14.05
N SER A 235 -17.82 121.04 14.98
CA SER A 235 -16.38 121.07 14.72
C SER A 235 -15.97 119.96 13.74
N PHE A 236 -15.69 120.33 12.50
CA PHE A 236 -15.19 119.45 11.44
C PHE A 236 -13.81 118.83 11.76
N LEU A 237 -13.15 119.23 12.85
CA LEU A 237 -11.82 118.77 13.24
C LEU A 237 -11.83 117.47 14.08
N ASP A 238 -12.91 117.15 14.78
CA ASP A 238 -12.98 115.97 15.69
C ASP A 238 -13.00 114.64 14.91
N ILE A 239 -13.81 114.57 13.85
CA ILE A 239 -14.10 113.31 13.13
C ILE A 239 -12.86 112.75 12.39
N VAL A 240 -11.84 113.57 12.13
CA VAL A 240 -10.62 113.15 11.43
C VAL A 240 -9.62 112.44 12.35
N GLN A 241 -9.69 112.62 13.66
CA GLN A 241 -8.75 112.00 14.62
C GLN A 241 -9.25 110.66 15.21
N GLU A 242 -10.55 110.36 15.11
CA GLU A 242 -11.12 109.14 15.72
C GLU A 242 -10.92 107.86 14.88
N VAL A 243 -10.57 107.99 13.58
CA VAL A 243 -10.44 106.85 12.65
C VAL A 243 -9.11 106.10 12.76
N ASP A 244 -8.00 106.79 13.09
CA ASP A 244 -6.67 106.17 13.24
C ASP A 244 -6.44 105.54 14.63
N ALA A 245 -7.43 105.58 15.52
CA ALA A 245 -7.29 105.20 16.93
C ALA A 245 -7.66 103.73 17.26
N ILE A 246 -8.05 102.91 16.28
CA ILE A 246 -8.60 101.55 16.50
C ILE A 246 -7.75 100.46 15.83
N ASP A 247 -6.49 100.31 16.26
CA ASP A 247 -5.64 99.15 15.91
C ASP A 247 -4.83 98.64 17.13
N SER A 248 -5.52 98.31 18.23
CA SER A 248 -4.88 97.87 19.49
C SER A 248 -5.73 96.92 20.37
N ALA A 249 -5.99 95.71 19.83
CA ALA A 249 -6.26 94.48 20.58
C ALA A 249 -7.57 94.39 21.44
N PRO A 250 -7.89 93.24 22.08
CA PRO A 250 -7.90 91.87 21.54
C PRO A 250 -9.27 91.16 21.72
N THR A 251 -9.77 90.47 20.69
CA THR A 251 -11.13 89.90 20.70
C THR A 251 -11.22 88.46 21.24
N TYR A 252 -11.53 88.32 22.55
CA TYR A 252 -12.10 87.09 23.11
C TYR A 252 -13.63 87.07 22.96
N ARG A 253 -14.23 86.01 22.41
CA ARG A 253 -15.61 85.58 22.76
C ARG A 253 -15.98 84.15 22.30
N SER A 254 -16.28 83.32 23.29
CA SER A 254 -17.36 82.31 23.28
C SER A 254 -18.51 82.89 24.16
N PRO A 255 -19.73 82.30 24.35
CA PRO A 255 -20.06 80.87 24.19
C PRO A 255 -21.50 80.52 23.71
N ARG A 256 -21.79 79.19 23.68
CA ARG A 256 -23.09 78.51 23.87
C ARG A 256 -24.27 78.81 22.91
N GLY A 257 -24.66 77.77 22.17
CA GLY A 257 -25.56 76.76 22.77
C GLY A 257 -26.87 76.40 22.04
N ARG A 258 -27.16 75.10 21.99
CA ARG A 258 -28.51 74.51 22.18
C ARG A 258 -28.37 73.06 22.64
N SER A 259 -29.37 72.59 23.38
CA SER A 259 -29.51 71.22 23.88
C SER A 259 -30.97 70.80 23.69
N LEU A 260 -31.19 69.54 23.33
CA LEU A 260 -32.43 68.82 23.62
C LEU A 260 -32.09 67.39 24.06
N HIS A 261 -33.04 66.76 24.74
CA HIS A 261 -32.82 65.64 25.64
C HIS A 261 -34.07 64.74 25.64
N ARG A 262 -33.91 63.42 25.45
CA ARG A 262 -34.96 62.44 25.79
C ARG A 262 -34.45 61.01 25.97
N ASP A 263 -34.56 60.55 27.21
CA ASP A 263 -34.87 59.17 27.65
C ASP A 263 -36.26 59.26 28.38
N PRO A 264 -36.89 58.24 29.03
CA PRO A 264 -36.35 56.95 29.52
C PRO A 264 -37.29 55.68 29.43
N GLY A 265 -36.76 54.52 29.85
CA GLY A 265 -37.50 53.40 30.49
C GLY A 265 -38.20 52.35 29.59
N SER A 266 -38.56 51.14 30.05
CA SER A 266 -38.30 50.46 31.34
C SER A 266 -38.43 48.91 31.23
N ASP A 267 -37.69 48.19 32.09
CA ASP A 267 -37.86 46.80 32.61
C ASP A 267 -38.41 45.63 31.77
N SER A 268 -37.62 44.54 31.67
CA SER A 268 -37.93 43.27 32.39
C SER A 268 -36.86 42.16 32.26
N ALA A 269 -36.47 41.57 33.40
CA ALA A 269 -36.25 40.14 33.75
C ALA A 269 -35.79 39.09 32.68
N ARG A 270 -34.98 38.06 32.98
CA ARG A 270 -34.28 37.62 34.23
C ARG A 270 -33.22 36.54 33.92
N GLY A 271 -32.09 36.55 34.65
CA GLY A 271 -31.23 35.39 34.90
C GLY A 271 -30.15 35.04 33.84
N GLY A 272 -28.93 34.64 34.21
CA GLY A 272 -28.32 34.69 35.54
C GLY A 272 -27.12 33.77 35.75
N SER A 273 -25.98 34.33 36.18
CA SER A 273 -24.80 33.64 36.73
C SER A 273 -23.95 32.79 35.75
N ASN A 274 -22.61 32.76 35.82
CA ASN A 274 -21.68 33.44 36.72
C ASN A 274 -20.26 33.56 36.12
N SER A 275 -19.51 34.61 36.54
CA SER A 275 -18.05 34.64 36.83
C SER A 275 -17.03 33.94 35.89
N SER A 276 -15.94 34.56 35.44
CA SER A 276 -15.43 35.94 35.56
C SER A 276 -14.35 36.20 34.49
N ARG A 277 -14.26 37.45 33.99
CA ARG A 277 -13.03 38.02 33.40
C ARG A 277 -12.87 39.42 33.96
N SER A 278 -11.72 39.68 34.58
CA SER A 278 -11.32 41.02 35.03
C SER A 278 -10.87 41.87 33.85
N ASP A 279 -11.06 43.18 33.98
CA ASP A 279 -10.76 44.19 32.97
C ASP A 279 -9.30 44.21 32.50
N LEU A 280 -9.11 44.62 31.25
CA LEU A 280 -8.10 45.64 30.93
C LEU A 280 -8.69 46.64 29.94
N SER A 281 -8.81 47.89 30.38
CA SER A 281 -9.22 49.03 29.57
C SER A 281 -8.12 49.48 28.60
N ASN A 282 -8.52 50.18 27.55
CA ASN A 282 -7.68 50.52 26.40
C ASN A 282 -6.74 51.72 26.64
N ALA A 283 -5.61 51.71 25.93
CA ALA A 283 -5.09 52.81 25.09
C ALA A 283 -3.76 53.52 25.46
N VAL A 284 -3.04 53.84 24.38
CA VAL A 284 -1.94 54.82 24.19
C VAL A 284 -0.62 54.62 24.93
N LEU A 285 0.40 54.15 24.19
CA LEU A 285 1.62 54.96 23.98
C LEU A 285 2.26 54.68 22.61
N ARG A 286 2.98 55.68 22.06
CA ARG A 286 3.62 55.63 20.73
C ARG A 286 5.10 55.21 20.83
N SER A 287 5.53 54.18 20.09
CA SER A 287 6.95 54.08 19.68
C SER A 287 7.18 53.23 18.43
N ARG A 288 7.50 53.93 17.34
CA ARG A 288 8.09 53.48 16.07
C ARG A 288 8.97 52.22 16.14
N SER A 289 8.72 51.27 15.24
CA SER A 289 9.76 50.50 14.56
C SER A 289 9.34 50.26 13.10
N LEU A 290 10.31 50.07 12.19
CA LEU A 290 10.07 49.98 10.75
C LEU A 290 10.36 48.56 10.25
N SER A 291 9.41 47.94 9.55
CA SER A 291 9.63 46.81 8.65
C SER A 291 8.51 46.75 7.59
N PRO A 292 8.76 46.29 6.35
CA PRO A 292 7.80 46.44 5.24
C PRO A 292 6.66 45.41 5.29
N PRO A 293 5.44 45.76 4.86
CA PRO A 293 4.32 44.84 4.80
C PRO A 293 4.45 43.87 3.61
N THR A 294 4.72 42.59 3.88
CA THR A 294 4.58 41.53 2.87
C THR A 294 3.13 41.05 2.80
N ARG A 295 2.41 41.63 1.84
CA ARG A 295 1.30 41.10 1.03
C ARG A 295 0.65 39.76 1.45
N ASP A 296 -0.68 39.79 1.44
CA ASP A 296 -1.63 38.78 1.91
C ASP A 296 -1.38 37.33 1.46
N GLY A 297 -1.63 36.39 2.38
CA GLY A 297 -1.62 34.95 2.14
C GLY A 297 -2.11 34.15 3.36
N GLU A 298 -3.17 33.38 3.17
CA GLU A 298 -3.99 32.64 4.15
C GLU A 298 -3.30 32.07 5.42
N PRO A 299 -4.01 32.00 6.57
CA PRO A 299 -3.55 31.30 7.77
C PRO A 299 -3.45 29.79 7.49
N ARG A 300 -2.24 29.30 7.22
CA ARG A 300 -1.98 27.87 7.05
C ARG A 300 -2.20 27.13 8.37
N GLY A 301 -2.82 25.95 8.31
CA GLY A 301 -3.09 25.06 9.45
C GLY A 301 -1.85 24.42 10.11
N THR A 302 -0.75 25.15 10.22
CA THR A 302 0.49 24.76 10.89
C THR A 302 0.26 24.55 12.39
N GLU A 303 -0.51 25.43 13.03
CA GLU A 303 -0.77 25.43 14.48
C GLU A 303 -1.41 24.13 14.96
N PHE A 304 -2.45 23.63 14.26
CA PHE A 304 -3.07 22.33 14.55
C PHE A 304 -2.12 21.15 14.35
N GLY A 305 -1.19 21.25 13.40
CA GLY A 305 -0.13 20.26 13.21
C GLY A 305 0.87 20.24 14.36
N ASP A 306 1.27 21.41 14.85
CA ASP A 306 2.27 21.55 15.90
C ASP A 306 1.71 21.24 17.30
N VAL A 307 0.45 21.59 17.58
CA VAL A 307 -0.25 21.14 18.80
C VAL A 307 -0.35 19.61 18.85
N ARG A 308 -0.66 18.95 17.71
CA ARG A 308 -0.69 17.47 17.64
C ARG A 308 0.70 16.85 17.86
N LYS A 309 1.76 17.42 17.27
CA LYS A 309 3.16 16.99 17.53
C LYS A 309 3.56 17.18 18.98
N LEU A 310 3.17 18.29 19.61
CA LEU A 310 3.50 18.59 21.01
C LEU A 310 2.84 17.58 21.95
N ALA A 311 1.55 17.27 21.76
CA ALA A 311 0.86 16.21 22.50
C ALA A 311 1.48 14.82 22.27
N GLN A 312 1.95 14.53 21.05
CA GLN A 312 2.62 13.27 20.70
C GLN A 312 4.01 13.16 21.35
N LEU A 313 4.78 14.24 21.40
CA LEU A 313 6.07 14.31 22.09
C LEU A 313 5.89 14.19 23.61
N GLN A 314 4.87 14.83 24.19
CA GLN A 314 4.56 14.72 25.61
C GLN A 314 4.14 13.29 25.98
N LYS A 315 3.32 12.62 25.16
CA LYS A 315 2.98 11.20 25.34
C LYS A 315 4.21 10.26 25.24
N SER A 316 5.22 10.64 24.47
CA SER A 316 6.50 9.92 24.39
C SER A 316 7.35 10.13 25.65
N LEU A 317 7.43 11.38 26.15
CA LEU A 317 8.09 11.71 27.43
C LEU A 317 7.49 10.91 28.58
N ASP A 318 6.16 10.98 28.75
CA ASP A 318 5.35 10.21 29.71
C ASP A 318 5.66 8.70 29.73
N LEU A 319 5.95 8.10 28.58
CA LEU A 319 6.27 6.67 28.47
C LEU A 319 7.74 6.38 28.81
N LYS A 320 8.67 7.27 28.44
CA LYS A 320 10.08 7.16 28.84
C LYS A 320 10.28 7.41 30.33
N GLU A 321 9.51 8.32 30.94
CA GLU A 321 9.52 8.54 32.38
C GLU A 321 8.99 7.32 33.15
N ARG A 322 7.94 6.65 32.66
CA ARG A 322 7.49 5.35 33.20
C ARG A 322 8.58 4.29 33.06
N GLN A 323 9.18 4.12 31.87
CA GLN A 323 10.27 3.16 31.63
C GLN A 323 11.45 3.38 32.60
N VAL A 324 11.87 4.64 32.79
CA VAL A 324 12.96 4.99 33.71
C VAL A 324 12.56 4.78 35.19
N SER A 325 11.30 5.02 35.55
CA SER A 325 10.79 4.81 36.91
C SER A 325 10.68 3.32 37.26
N GLU A 326 10.22 2.50 36.32
CA GLU A 326 10.13 1.05 36.45
C GLU A 326 11.54 0.41 36.56
N LEU A 327 12.49 0.87 35.73
CA LEU A 327 13.92 0.49 35.82
C LEU A 327 14.54 0.85 37.18
N ARG A 328 14.27 2.04 37.72
CA ARG A 328 14.72 2.44 39.07
C ARG A 328 14.10 1.52 40.12
N ARG A 329 12.79 1.30 40.09
CA ARG A 329 12.08 0.44 41.05
C ARG A 329 12.60 -1.00 41.05
N ALA A 330 12.84 -1.59 39.87
CA ALA A 330 13.43 -2.92 39.74
C ALA A 330 14.88 -2.97 40.26
N HIS A 331 15.68 -1.93 40.00
CA HIS A 331 17.02 -1.79 40.56
C HIS A 331 17.00 -1.70 42.09
N ASP A 332 16.10 -0.90 42.67
CA ASP A 332 16.03 -0.66 44.10
C ASP A 332 15.45 -1.88 44.85
N ASN A 333 14.48 -2.59 44.25
CA ASN A 333 14.03 -3.91 44.71
C ASN A 333 15.20 -4.90 44.77
N ARG A 334 16.02 -4.95 43.72
CA ARG A 334 17.20 -5.83 43.65
C ARG A 334 18.29 -5.43 44.65
N LEU A 335 18.50 -4.14 44.86
CA LEU A 335 19.41 -3.61 45.88
C LEU A 335 18.93 -3.99 47.29
N HIS A 336 17.63 -3.93 47.56
CA HIS A 336 17.05 -4.34 48.83
C HIS A 336 17.17 -5.86 49.07
N ARG A 337 16.96 -6.70 48.04
CA ARG A 337 17.27 -8.14 48.08
C ARG A 337 18.74 -8.38 48.39
N TYR A 338 19.66 -7.69 47.72
CA TYR A 338 21.10 -7.80 47.96
C TYR A 338 21.51 -7.34 49.37
N GLN A 339 20.96 -6.24 49.88
CA GLN A 339 21.20 -5.76 51.25
C GLN A 339 20.68 -6.75 52.31
N SER A 340 19.51 -7.35 52.08
CA SER A 340 18.94 -8.38 52.94
C SER A 340 19.82 -9.64 52.97
N LEU A 341 20.26 -10.10 51.80
CA LEU A 341 21.18 -11.24 51.65
C LEU A 341 22.57 -10.96 52.24
N GLN A 342 23.10 -9.74 52.08
CA GLN A 342 24.35 -9.33 52.72
C GLN A 342 24.21 -9.28 54.24
N SER A 343 23.01 -8.97 54.76
CA SER A 343 22.72 -8.94 56.20
C SER A 343 22.58 -10.36 56.76
N SER A 344 21.93 -11.30 56.06
CA SER A 344 21.91 -12.70 56.48
C SER A 344 23.29 -13.36 56.37
N PHE A 345 24.11 -13.02 55.37
CA PHE A 345 25.52 -13.46 55.33
C PHE A 345 26.37 -12.87 56.47
N LYS A 346 26.13 -11.62 56.88
CA LYS A 346 26.78 -11.03 58.07
C LYS A 346 26.38 -11.76 59.35
N LEU A 347 25.10 -12.08 59.52
CA LEU A 347 24.58 -12.85 60.65
C LEU A 347 25.17 -14.27 60.67
N ALA A 348 25.09 -15.01 59.56
CA ALA A 348 25.68 -16.35 59.45
C ALA A 348 27.20 -16.35 59.73
N ARG A 349 27.93 -15.31 59.29
CA ARG A 349 29.37 -15.15 59.60
C ARG A 349 29.62 -14.80 61.07
N GLN A 350 28.71 -14.07 61.73
CA GLN A 350 28.77 -13.84 63.18
C GLN A 350 28.43 -15.11 63.97
N GLU A 351 27.44 -15.89 63.54
CA GLU A 351 27.09 -17.18 64.12
C GLU A 351 28.26 -18.17 64.02
N ILE A 352 28.82 -18.35 62.82
CA ILE A 352 30.03 -19.18 62.59
C ILE A 352 31.16 -18.71 63.51
N LYS A 353 31.47 -17.40 63.57
CA LYS A 353 32.51 -16.87 64.46
C LYS A 353 32.19 -17.11 65.95
N ASN A 354 30.93 -17.07 66.36
CA ASN A 354 30.52 -17.34 67.74
C ASN A 354 30.67 -18.82 68.11
N PHE A 355 30.45 -19.73 67.15
CA PHE A 355 30.76 -21.16 67.31
C PHE A 355 32.28 -21.42 67.32
N GLU A 356 33.04 -20.80 66.41
CA GLU A 356 34.51 -20.90 66.34
C GLU A 356 35.22 -20.36 67.60
N CYS A 357 34.75 -19.24 68.15
CA CYS A 357 35.32 -18.64 69.37
C CYS A 357 34.89 -19.33 70.68
N GLY A 358 34.20 -20.48 70.63
CA GLY A 358 33.87 -21.32 71.79
C GLY A 358 32.91 -20.71 72.83
N ARG A 359 32.56 -19.43 72.73
CA ARG A 359 31.69 -18.71 73.67
C ARG A 359 30.23 -18.82 73.29
N SER A 360 29.67 -20.02 73.43
CA SER A 360 28.26 -20.12 73.81
C SER A 360 28.13 -19.95 75.33
N PRO A 361 27.33 -19.00 75.85
CA PRO A 361 26.67 -19.23 77.12
C PRO A 361 25.87 -20.52 76.96
N LYS A 362 25.92 -21.43 77.94
CA LYS A 362 25.15 -22.69 77.88
C LYS A 362 23.66 -22.38 77.77
N ALA A 363 23.15 -22.28 76.55
CA ALA A 363 21.74 -22.05 76.29
C ALA A 363 20.97 -23.17 77.00
N LYS A 364 20.10 -22.79 77.94
CA LYS A 364 19.23 -23.75 78.63
C LYS A 364 18.42 -24.42 77.53
N LYS A 365 18.74 -25.67 77.22
CA LYS A 365 17.94 -26.49 76.29
C LYS A 365 16.48 -26.33 76.76
N PRO A 366 15.54 -25.91 75.90
CA PRO A 366 14.14 -25.86 76.30
C PRO A 366 13.80 -27.25 76.84
N LYS A 367 13.11 -27.32 77.99
CA LYS A 367 12.77 -28.61 78.62
C LYS A 367 12.14 -29.49 77.54
N ARG A 368 12.84 -30.56 77.15
CA ARG A 368 12.27 -31.57 76.25
C ARG A 368 10.98 -32.02 76.91
N ALA A 369 9.87 -32.01 76.17
CA ALA A 369 8.60 -32.53 76.68
C ALA A 369 8.85 -33.92 77.26
N ASP A 370 8.16 -34.25 78.36
CA ASP A 370 8.33 -35.52 79.08
C ASP A 370 8.33 -36.67 78.05
N PRO A 371 9.36 -37.53 78.00
CA PRO A 371 9.42 -38.61 77.01
C PRO A 371 8.13 -39.44 76.93
N ARG A 372 7.35 -39.55 78.01
CA ARG A 372 6.04 -40.22 78.04
C ARG A 372 4.95 -39.49 77.25
N SER A 373 4.98 -38.15 77.14
CA SER A 373 4.03 -37.42 76.28
C SER A 373 4.37 -37.53 74.80
N LEU A 374 5.64 -37.83 74.47
CA LEU A 374 6.11 -38.07 73.09
C LEU A 374 6.03 -39.55 72.65
N GLN A 375 5.45 -40.44 73.46
CA GLN A 375 5.25 -41.86 73.09
C GLN A 375 3.92 -42.13 72.36
N LYS A 376 3.02 -41.14 72.23
CA LYS A 376 1.73 -41.29 71.54
C LYS A 376 1.73 -40.86 70.07
N GLU A 377 2.73 -40.08 69.67
CA GLU A 377 2.95 -39.67 68.28
C GLU A 377 4.34 -40.19 67.88
N ASN A 378 4.51 -40.61 66.63
CA ASN A 378 5.82 -41.04 66.13
C ASN A 378 6.77 -39.83 66.14
N SER A 379 7.60 -39.68 67.20
CA SER A 379 8.50 -38.52 67.34
C SER A 379 9.33 -38.28 66.09
N ASP A 380 9.82 -39.36 65.50
CA ASP A 380 10.75 -39.34 64.40
C ASP A 380 10.03 -39.05 63.07
N GLN A 381 8.74 -39.39 62.97
CA GLN A 381 7.87 -38.95 61.89
C GLN A 381 7.62 -37.44 61.97
N VAL A 382 7.28 -36.91 63.15
CA VAL A 382 7.09 -35.44 63.35
C VAL A 382 8.39 -34.68 63.10
N TRP A 383 9.56 -35.24 63.46
CA TRP A 383 10.86 -34.67 63.10
C TRP A 383 11.14 -34.74 61.59
N ASN A 384 10.78 -35.83 60.92
CA ASN A 384 10.92 -35.98 59.47
C ASN A 384 10.01 -34.99 58.72
N GLU A 385 8.73 -34.88 59.09
CA GLU A 385 7.77 -33.90 58.55
C GLU A 385 8.25 -32.46 58.81
N LEU A 386 8.71 -32.14 60.03
CA LEU A 386 9.29 -30.83 60.33
C LEU A 386 10.61 -30.57 59.56
N SER A 387 11.37 -31.60 59.22
CA SER A 387 12.57 -31.48 58.36
C SER A 387 12.20 -31.26 56.90
N PHE A 388 11.16 -31.94 56.42
CA PHE A 388 10.58 -31.80 55.08
C PHE A 388 10.03 -30.38 54.90
N PHE A 389 9.14 -29.90 55.77
CA PHE A 389 8.61 -28.54 55.71
C PHE A 389 9.70 -27.46 55.86
N LYS A 390 10.81 -27.74 56.57
CA LYS A 390 11.98 -26.84 56.62
C LYS A 390 12.81 -26.87 55.33
N ALA A 391 12.87 -27.99 54.62
CA ALA A 391 13.51 -28.07 53.32
C ALA A 391 12.65 -27.39 52.24
N GLU A 392 11.36 -27.74 52.18
CA GLU A 392 10.36 -27.17 51.28
C GLU A 392 10.26 -25.63 51.44
N ASN A 393 10.13 -25.12 52.67
CA ASN A 393 10.07 -23.67 52.91
C ASN A 393 11.38 -22.95 52.51
N ARG A 394 12.55 -23.61 52.59
CA ARG A 394 13.80 -23.06 52.03
C ARG A 394 13.74 -22.98 50.50
N THR A 395 13.25 -24.04 49.83
CA THR A 395 13.05 -24.06 48.38
C THR A 395 12.07 -22.97 47.96
N LEU A 396 10.89 -22.89 48.58
CA LEU A 396 9.87 -21.87 48.31
C LEU A 396 10.36 -20.43 48.56
N VAL A 397 11.29 -20.20 49.51
CA VAL A 397 11.93 -18.89 49.69
C VAL A 397 12.92 -18.55 48.56
N VAL A 398 13.64 -19.54 48.02
CA VAL A 398 14.50 -19.36 46.84
C VAL A 398 13.65 -19.13 45.59
N ASP A 399 12.60 -19.91 45.38
CA ASP A 399 11.69 -19.78 44.24
C ASP A 399 10.95 -18.44 44.27
N LYS A 400 10.48 -18.00 45.45
CA LYS A 400 9.89 -16.67 45.67
C LYS A 400 10.88 -15.55 45.33
N MET A 401 12.16 -15.70 45.66
CA MET A 401 13.19 -14.72 45.27
C MET A 401 13.41 -14.71 43.75
N SER A 402 13.44 -15.88 43.11
CA SER A 402 13.58 -16.02 41.65
C SER A 402 12.40 -15.42 40.89
N LEU A 403 11.16 -15.79 41.25
CA LEU A 403 9.93 -15.25 40.68
C LEU A 403 9.79 -13.73 40.90
N GLN A 404 10.30 -13.20 42.02
CA GLN A 404 10.32 -11.76 42.25
C GLN A 404 11.33 -11.03 41.34
N GLU A 405 12.45 -11.65 40.98
CA GLU A 405 13.37 -11.11 39.96
C GLU A 405 12.78 -11.20 38.55
N GLU A 406 12.07 -12.30 38.22
CA GLU A 406 11.34 -12.45 36.96
C GLU A 406 10.24 -11.40 36.81
N VAL A 407 9.44 -11.16 37.85
CA VAL A 407 8.40 -10.11 37.85
C VAL A 407 9.00 -8.70 37.72
N ASP A 408 10.14 -8.42 38.37
CA ASP A 408 10.85 -7.14 38.19
C ASP A 408 11.35 -6.98 36.74
N LEU A 409 11.85 -8.04 36.10
CA LEU A 409 12.29 -8.05 34.71
C LEU A 409 11.12 -7.89 33.72
N LEU A 410 10.03 -8.65 33.91
CA LEU A 410 8.83 -8.59 33.05
C LEU A 410 8.15 -7.21 33.12
N ARG A 411 8.17 -6.54 34.28
CA ARG A 411 7.69 -5.15 34.42
C ARG A 411 8.54 -4.17 33.61
N VAL A 412 9.86 -4.24 33.77
CA VAL A 412 10.80 -3.43 32.96
C VAL A 412 10.60 -3.67 31.47
N GLN A 413 10.49 -4.94 31.05
CA GLN A 413 10.23 -5.31 29.66
C GLN A 413 8.90 -4.74 29.15
N THR A 414 7.81 -4.89 29.91
CA THR A 414 6.49 -4.32 29.57
C THR A 414 6.54 -2.80 29.43
N SER A 415 7.25 -2.11 30.33
CA SER A 415 7.42 -0.64 30.27
C SER A 415 8.22 -0.19 29.04
N GLN A 416 9.21 -1.00 28.64
CA GLN A 416 10.03 -0.78 27.45
C GLN A 416 9.23 -1.03 26.17
N ASP A 417 8.49 -2.14 26.11
CA ASP A 417 7.67 -2.50 24.95
C ASP A 417 6.51 -1.50 24.76
N ALA A 418 5.91 -1.00 25.84
CA ALA A 418 4.92 0.08 25.76
C ALA A 418 5.48 1.36 25.10
N ALA A 419 6.74 1.71 25.39
CA ALA A 419 7.43 2.83 24.75
C ALA A 419 7.78 2.52 23.27
N THR A 420 8.34 1.35 22.98
CA THR A 420 8.68 0.90 21.62
C THR A 420 7.45 0.84 20.71
N ILE A 421 6.32 0.30 21.21
CA ILE A 421 5.04 0.26 20.50
C ILE A 421 4.52 1.68 20.23
N HIS A 422 4.77 2.65 21.12
CA HIS A 422 4.43 4.05 20.84
C HIS A 422 5.31 4.65 19.73
N GLU A 423 6.63 4.45 19.78
CA GLU A 423 7.55 4.89 18.72
C GLU A 423 7.17 4.31 17.35
N LEU A 424 6.85 3.01 17.29
CA LEU A 424 6.36 2.34 16.07
C LEU A 424 5.01 2.91 15.58
N ARG A 425 4.08 3.23 16.50
CA ARG A 425 2.81 3.91 16.14
C ARG A 425 3.05 5.31 15.56
N VAL A 426 4.00 6.08 16.11
CA VAL A 426 4.41 7.39 15.60
C VAL A 426 5.00 7.26 14.19
N ALA A 427 5.94 6.34 13.97
CA ALA A 427 6.53 6.10 12.66
C ALA A 427 5.48 5.65 11.62
N ALA A 428 4.59 4.72 11.99
CA ALA A 428 3.50 4.26 11.12
C ALA A 428 2.45 5.35 10.85
N GLN A 429 2.29 6.36 11.71
CA GLN A 429 1.49 7.53 11.42
C GLN A 429 2.20 8.48 10.45
N GLY A 430 3.48 8.79 10.68
CA GLY A 430 4.29 9.62 9.79
C GLY A 430 4.33 9.10 8.34
N HIS A 431 4.47 7.79 8.15
CA HIS A 431 4.38 7.18 6.82
C HIS A 431 2.98 7.29 6.19
N ARG A 432 1.89 7.25 6.98
CA ARG A 432 0.53 7.47 6.44
C ARG A 432 0.33 8.91 6.00
N GLU A 433 0.80 9.88 6.78
CA GLU A 433 0.79 11.31 6.43
C GLU A 433 1.66 11.58 5.19
N GLU A 434 2.79 10.89 5.03
CA GLU A 434 3.63 10.93 3.83
C GLU A 434 2.92 10.33 2.59
N PHE A 435 2.25 9.18 2.72
CA PHE A 435 1.45 8.60 1.63
C PHE A 435 0.25 9.49 1.26
N GLU A 436 -0.43 10.10 2.22
CA GLU A 436 -1.47 11.11 1.95
C GLU A 436 -0.91 12.32 1.19
N PHE A 437 0.27 12.82 1.57
CA PHE A 437 0.92 13.91 0.85
C PHE A 437 1.25 13.53 -0.59
N GLN A 438 1.74 12.30 -0.82
CA GLN A 438 1.98 11.76 -2.16
C GLN A 438 0.67 11.61 -2.97
N LEU A 439 -0.42 11.13 -2.35
CA LEU A 439 -1.74 11.06 -3.00
C LEU A 439 -2.31 12.45 -3.32
N ARG A 440 -2.17 13.43 -2.43
CA ARG A 440 -2.58 14.82 -2.67
C ARG A 440 -1.75 15.45 -3.81
N ARG A 441 -0.46 15.12 -3.93
CA ARG A 441 0.40 15.53 -5.04
C ARG A 441 -0.04 14.89 -6.36
N LEU A 442 -0.17 13.57 -6.43
CA LEU A 442 -0.64 12.86 -7.62
C LEU A 442 -2.05 13.30 -8.05
N SER A 443 -2.92 13.63 -7.09
CA SER A 443 -4.25 14.19 -7.37
C SER A 443 -4.21 15.59 -7.98
N ARG A 444 -3.18 16.40 -7.69
CA ARG A 444 -2.95 17.69 -8.34
C ARG A 444 -2.38 17.50 -9.75
N GLU A 445 -1.42 16.60 -9.92
CA GLU A 445 -0.85 16.25 -11.23
C GLU A 445 -1.94 15.67 -12.17
N ASN A 446 -2.83 14.81 -11.66
CA ASN A 446 -3.99 14.28 -12.38
C ASN A 446 -5.09 15.31 -12.71
N LYS A 447 -5.07 16.55 -12.19
CA LYS A 447 -6.02 17.59 -12.65
C LYS A 447 -5.75 17.98 -14.11
N GLY A 448 -4.48 17.97 -14.54
CA GLY A 448 -4.14 18.22 -15.94
C GLY A 448 -4.68 17.12 -16.87
N VAL A 449 -4.59 15.87 -16.44
CA VAL A 449 -5.12 14.71 -17.20
C VAL A 449 -6.63 14.83 -17.41
N ARG A 450 -7.39 15.17 -16.34
CA ARG A 450 -8.85 15.40 -16.44
C ARG A 450 -9.22 16.53 -17.40
N GLU A 451 -8.37 17.55 -17.55
CA GLU A 451 -8.60 18.62 -18.51
C GLU A 451 -8.33 18.15 -19.95
N THR A 452 -7.29 17.35 -20.18
CA THR A 452 -7.08 16.70 -21.48
C THR A 452 -8.17 15.66 -21.81
N ASP A 453 -8.75 15.00 -20.82
CA ASP A 453 -9.88 14.07 -21.02
C ASP A 453 -11.16 14.81 -21.47
N LYS A 454 -11.45 15.99 -20.90
CA LYS A 454 -12.52 16.86 -21.41
C LYS A 454 -12.27 17.28 -22.86
N GLN A 455 -11.05 17.72 -23.17
CA GLN A 455 -10.67 18.13 -24.53
C GLN A 455 -10.79 16.97 -25.51
N LEU A 456 -10.40 15.76 -25.13
CA LEU A 456 -10.63 14.53 -25.89
C LEU A 456 -12.12 14.20 -26.05
N SER A 457 -12.94 14.42 -25.04
CA SER A 457 -14.40 14.21 -25.13
C SER A 457 -15.06 15.20 -26.10
N ILE A 458 -14.64 16.47 -26.09
CA ILE A 458 -15.10 17.49 -27.04
C ILE A 458 -14.68 17.10 -28.46
N LEU A 459 -13.39 16.80 -28.66
CA LEU A 459 -12.85 16.42 -29.97
C LEU A 459 -13.48 15.12 -30.49
N LYS A 460 -13.79 14.16 -29.62
CA LYS A 460 -14.53 12.93 -29.98
C LYS A 460 -15.95 13.25 -30.45
N SER A 461 -16.66 14.16 -29.78
CA SER A 461 -18.00 14.58 -30.22
C SER A 461 -17.96 15.30 -31.57
N GLN A 462 -16.95 16.14 -31.81
CA GLN A 462 -16.72 16.80 -33.10
C GLN A 462 -16.44 15.79 -34.23
N VAL A 463 -15.56 14.81 -33.99
CA VAL A 463 -15.29 13.72 -34.95
C VAL A 463 -16.55 12.91 -35.22
N GLN A 464 -17.32 12.55 -34.19
CA GLN A 464 -18.55 11.76 -34.37
C GLN A 464 -19.62 12.53 -35.18
N ASN A 465 -19.75 13.84 -34.97
CA ASN A 465 -20.61 14.70 -35.79
C ASN A 465 -20.13 14.76 -37.26
N GLN A 466 -18.81 14.78 -37.49
CA GLN A 466 -18.23 14.71 -38.84
C GLN A 466 -18.48 13.33 -39.49
N THR A 467 -18.39 12.22 -38.73
CA THR A 467 -18.73 10.88 -39.23
C THR A 467 -20.19 10.80 -39.67
N VAL A 468 -21.14 11.26 -38.84
CA VAL A 468 -22.58 11.28 -39.20
C VAL A 468 -22.87 12.18 -40.41
N HIS A 469 -22.09 13.24 -40.62
CA HIS A 469 -22.16 14.06 -41.83
C HIS A 469 -21.63 13.32 -43.08
N ILE A 470 -20.50 12.61 -42.97
CA ILE A 470 -19.94 11.78 -44.04
C ILE A 470 -20.92 10.66 -44.41
N GLU A 471 -21.45 9.92 -43.44
CA GLU A 471 -22.50 8.90 -43.65
C GLU A 471 -23.74 9.47 -44.37
N LYS A 472 -24.05 10.77 -44.17
CA LYS A 472 -25.12 11.44 -44.91
C LYS A 472 -24.73 11.67 -46.37
N LEU A 473 -23.55 12.23 -46.62
CA LEU A 473 -23.05 12.45 -47.98
C LEU A 473 -22.92 11.14 -48.75
N GLU A 474 -22.52 10.04 -48.11
CA GLU A 474 -22.49 8.69 -48.69
C GLU A 474 -23.89 8.20 -49.07
N ARG A 475 -24.89 8.37 -48.19
CA ARG A 475 -26.29 8.02 -48.49
C ARG A 475 -26.88 8.87 -49.61
N ASP A 476 -26.61 10.17 -49.61
CA ASP A 476 -27.06 11.10 -50.63
C ASP A 476 -26.39 10.77 -51.99
N MET A 477 -25.10 10.42 -52.01
CA MET A 477 -24.38 9.95 -53.19
C MET A 477 -24.92 8.62 -53.73
N VAL A 478 -25.21 7.64 -52.87
CA VAL A 478 -25.84 6.37 -53.28
C VAL A 478 -27.23 6.61 -53.88
N SER A 479 -27.99 7.57 -53.34
CA SER A 479 -29.28 7.96 -53.95
C SER A 479 -29.12 8.52 -55.37
N VAL A 480 -28.10 9.35 -55.61
CA VAL A 480 -27.78 9.88 -56.95
C VAL A 480 -27.31 8.78 -57.91
N VAL A 481 -26.52 7.81 -57.44
CA VAL A 481 -26.10 6.64 -58.24
C VAL A 481 -27.31 5.79 -58.64
N ASN A 482 -28.24 5.52 -57.72
CA ASN A 482 -29.46 4.79 -58.03
C ASN A 482 -30.33 5.55 -59.08
N GLN A 483 -30.49 6.87 -58.93
CA GLN A 483 -31.21 7.70 -59.90
C GLN A 483 -30.54 7.69 -61.29
N ARG A 484 -29.20 7.71 -61.35
CA ARG A 484 -28.44 7.55 -62.60
C ARG A 484 -28.75 6.19 -63.25
N ASP A 485 -28.79 5.13 -62.46
CA ASP A 485 -28.96 3.76 -62.98
C ASP A 485 -30.41 3.48 -63.40
N ASP A 486 -31.40 4.08 -62.74
CA ASP A 486 -32.78 4.13 -63.23
C ASP A 486 -32.90 4.89 -64.56
N LEU A 487 -32.24 6.05 -64.70
CA LEU A 487 -32.21 6.81 -65.96
C LEU A 487 -31.48 6.03 -67.09
N ILE A 488 -30.45 5.25 -66.77
CA ILE A 488 -29.80 4.35 -67.73
C ILE A 488 -30.76 3.23 -68.16
N GLN A 489 -31.57 2.68 -67.26
CA GLN A 489 -32.61 1.71 -67.59
C GLN A 489 -33.77 2.32 -68.41
N GLU A 490 -34.19 3.56 -68.14
CA GLU A 490 -35.18 4.24 -68.99
C GLU A 490 -34.59 4.52 -70.38
N LYS A 491 -33.33 4.97 -70.46
CA LYS A 491 -32.62 5.14 -71.74
C LYS A 491 -32.53 3.83 -72.53
N SER A 492 -32.23 2.70 -71.90
CA SER A 492 -32.17 1.41 -72.61
C SER A 492 -33.54 0.94 -73.08
N LYS A 493 -34.60 1.08 -72.27
CA LYS A 493 -35.99 0.81 -72.66
C LYS A 493 -36.42 1.68 -73.85
N LEU A 494 -36.09 2.97 -73.84
CA LEU A 494 -36.38 3.89 -74.95
C LEU A 494 -35.59 3.54 -76.22
N MET A 495 -34.32 3.11 -76.11
CA MET A 495 -33.55 2.62 -77.26
C MET A 495 -34.17 1.33 -77.84
N SER A 496 -34.63 0.38 -77.01
CA SER A 496 -35.33 -0.81 -77.49
C SER A 496 -36.66 -0.47 -78.17
N GLN A 497 -37.42 0.50 -77.65
CA GLN A 497 -38.65 0.98 -78.30
C GLN A 497 -38.35 1.67 -79.64
N LEU A 498 -37.30 2.50 -79.71
CA LEU A 498 -36.86 3.12 -80.95
C LEU A 498 -36.51 2.06 -82.01
N VAL A 499 -35.77 1.01 -81.64
CA VAL A 499 -35.46 -0.11 -82.55
C VAL A 499 -36.72 -0.85 -83.00
N SER A 500 -37.69 -1.12 -82.10
CA SER A 500 -38.98 -1.74 -82.47
C SER A 500 -39.73 -0.88 -83.49
N THR A 501 -39.94 0.41 -83.20
CA THR A 501 -40.64 1.33 -84.12
C THR A 501 -39.89 1.51 -85.45
N GLN A 502 -38.56 1.41 -85.47
CA GLN A 502 -37.77 1.43 -86.70
C GLN A 502 -37.89 0.13 -87.50
N GLN A 503 -38.03 -1.02 -86.84
CA GLN A 503 -38.29 -2.31 -87.48
C GLN A 503 -39.72 -2.40 -88.02
N GLU A 504 -40.71 -1.90 -87.27
CA GLU A 504 -42.11 -1.72 -87.70
C GLU A 504 -42.17 -0.77 -88.90
N ALA A 505 -41.49 0.37 -88.84
CA ALA A 505 -41.38 1.29 -89.98
C ALA A 505 -40.64 0.68 -91.18
N SER A 506 -39.70 -0.26 -91.00
CA SER A 506 -39.11 -1.00 -92.12
C SER A 506 -40.06 -2.05 -92.70
N LYS A 507 -40.87 -2.71 -91.86
CA LYS A 507 -41.92 -3.63 -92.30
C LYS A 507 -42.98 -2.89 -93.11
N HIS A 508 -43.45 -1.74 -92.64
CA HIS A 508 -44.38 -0.90 -93.38
C HIS A 508 -43.81 -0.36 -94.70
N ARG A 509 -42.49 -0.07 -94.79
CA ARG A 509 -41.86 0.26 -96.09
C ARG A 509 -41.84 -0.93 -97.06
N MET A 510 -41.71 -2.15 -96.55
CA MET A 510 -41.77 -3.37 -97.37
C MET A 510 -43.20 -3.64 -97.84
N GLU A 511 -44.19 -3.54 -96.94
CA GLU A 511 -45.62 -3.63 -97.28
C GLU A 511 -46.04 -2.55 -98.31
N LEU A 512 -45.52 -1.32 -98.17
CA LEU A 512 -45.71 -0.26 -99.16
C LEU A 512 -45.03 -0.57 -100.51
N ALA A 513 -43.90 -1.27 -100.52
CA ALA A 513 -43.25 -1.71 -101.75
C ALA A 513 -44.03 -2.84 -102.43
N ASP A 514 -44.54 -3.80 -101.67
CA ASP A 514 -45.37 -4.91 -102.16
C ASP A 514 -46.69 -4.39 -102.73
N VAL A 515 -47.39 -3.52 -102.00
CA VAL A 515 -48.64 -2.87 -102.48
C VAL A 515 -48.36 -1.98 -103.71
N LYS A 516 -47.21 -1.29 -103.76
CA LYS A 516 -46.81 -0.54 -104.96
C LYS A 516 -46.56 -1.49 -106.15
N HIS A 517 -45.92 -2.63 -105.94
CA HIS A 517 -45.70 -3.62 -107.00
C HIS A 517 -47.03 -4.23 -107.49
N GLN A 518 -47.97 -4.51 -106.59
CA GLN A 518 -49.32 -4.95 -106.95
C GLN A 518 -50.05 -3.88 -107.77
N LEU A 519 -50.05 -2.62 -107.32
CA LEU A 519 -50.64 -1.50 -108.07
C LEU A 519 -49.99 -1.28 -109.45
N GLN A 520 -48.68 -1.52 -109.58
CA GLN A 520 -48.00 -1.46 -110.88
C GLN A 520 -48.37 -2.64 -111.79
N SER A 521 -48.55 -3.85 -111.25
CA SER A 521 -49.07 -5.01 -112.01
C SER A 521 -50.49 -4.73 -112.51
N THR A 522 -51.41 -4.39 -111.60
CA THR A 522 -52.81 -4.09 -111.96
C THR A 522 -52.93 -2.88 -112.89
N ARG A 523 -51.98 -1.92 -112.82
CA ARG A 523 -51.93 -0.82 -113.78
C ARG A 523 -51.50 -1.30 -115.17
N HIS A 524 -50.47 -2.15 -115.28
CA HIS A 524 -50.10 -2.71 -116.58
C HIS A 524 -51.19 -3.62 -117.16
N GLU A 525 -51.83 -4.45 -116.35
CA GLU A 525 -53.00 -5.25 -116.74
C GLU A 525 -54.14 -4.35 -117.24
N PHE A 526 -54.36 -3.19 -116.62
CA PHE A 526 -55.35 -2.19 -117.07
C PHE A 526 -54.91 -1.42 -118.33
N GLU A 527 -53.64 -1.05 -118.47
CA GLU A 527 -53.09 -0.39 -119.65
C GLU A 527 -53.05 -1.31 -120.88
N GLU A 528 -52.86 -2.62 -120.68
CA GLU A 528 -52.92 -3.66 -121.71
C GLU A 528 -54.37 -3.90 -122.18
N LEU A 529 -55.35 -3.84 -121.27
CA LEU A 529 -56.78 -3.88 -121.60
C LEU A 529 -57.31 -2.58 -122.26
N MET A 530 -56.64 -1.43 -122.05
CA MET A 530 -57.12 -0.11 -122.50
C MET A 530 -56.65 0.30 -123.92
N GLN A 531 -55.87 -0.51 -124.64
CA GLN A 531 -55.47 -0.17 -126.02
C GLN A 531 -56.56 -0.47 -127.09
N ALA A 532 -57.79 -0.72 -126.67
CA ALA A 532 -58.96 -0.90 -127.54
C ALA A 532 -60.05 0.16 -127.28
N ALA A 533 -60.30 1.00 -128.29
CA ALA A 533 -61.34 2.05 -128.40
C ALA A 533 -61.11 3.40 -127.64
N PRO A 534 -61.73 4.53 -128.09
CA PRO A 534 -61.17 5.87 -127.82
C PRO A 534 -62.13 7.02 -127.36
N THR A 535 -61.52 8.16 -126.99
CA THR A 535 -61.99 9.59 -127.10
C THR A 535 -63.05 10.23 -126.17
N SER A 536 -62.61 11.29 -125.45
CA SER A 536 -63.26 12.63 -125.24
C SER A 536 -64.49 12.81 -124.31
N ASN A 537 -64.80 13.96 -123.64
CA ASN A 537 -64.06 15.19 -123.22
C ASN A 537 -64.95 16.12 -122.29
N ASN A 538 -64.35 17.18 -121.70
CA ASN A 538 -64.92 18.52 -121.27
C ASN A 538 -65.43 18.85 -119.83
N GLU A 539 -65.32 20.17 -119.52
CA GLU A 539 -65.92 21.07 -118.47
C GLU A 539 -65.41 20.96 -116.99
N TYR A 540 -64.97 22.00 -116.22
CA TYR A 540 -65.06 23.50 -116.13
C TYR A 540 -66.10 24.03 -115.08
N ASP A 541 -65.92 25.15 -114.33
CA ASP A 541 -64.74 25.79 -113.66
C ASP A 541 -65.14 26.93 -112.65
N ASP A 542 -64.18 27.36 -111.79
CA ASP A 542 -63.93 28.72 -111.20
C ASP A 542 -64.68 29.43 -109.98
N GLU A 543 -63.92 30.37 -109.35
CA GLU A 543 -64.02 31.46 -108.31
C GLU A 543 -65.36 32.15 -107.81
N SER A 544 -65.44 33.06 -106.78
CA SER A 544 -64.57 33.53 -105.65
C SER A 544 -65.28 34.34 -104.50
N ASP A 545 -64.70 34.27 -103.27
CA ASP A 545 -64.58 35.20 -102.08
C ASP A 545 -65.70 35.94 -101.27
N GLU A 546 -65.32 36.28 -100.01
CA GLU A 546 -65.85 37.17 -98.93
C GLU A 546 -67.09 36.84 -98.03
N LYS A 547 -66.88 36.98 -96.69
CA LYS A 547 -67.84 36.97 -95.53
C LYS A 547 -68.48 35.60 -95.17
N PRO A 548 -69.12 35.40 -93.97
CA PRO A 548 -69.48 36.35 -92.89
C PRO A 548 -69.03 35.93 -91.46
N LYS A 549 -69.76 36.40 -90.44
CA LYS A 549 -69.51 36.25 -88.98
C LYS A 549 -70.02 34.92 -88.40
N ALA A 550 -69.67 34.64 -87.14
CA ALA A 550 -70.13 33.50 -86.35
C ALA A 550 -71.61 33.58 -85.92
N ASP A 551 -72.28 32.42 -85.74
CA ASP A 551 -72.64 31.95 -84.39
C ASP A 551 -73.11 30.47 -84.31
N ILE A 552 -72.78 29.86 -83.15
CA ILE A 552 -73.46 28.86 -82.28
C ILE A 552 -74.71 28.07 -82.80
N VAL A 553 -74.82 26.78 -82.41
CA VAL A 553 -76.02 25.97 -81.99
C VAL A 553 -75.85 24.48 -82.43
N VAL A 554 -75.41 23.53 -81.58
CA VAL A 554 -76.20 22.72 -80.58
C VAL A 554 -77.15 21.68 -81.23
N LYS A 555 -76.98 20.35 -81.03
CA LYS A 555 -77.43 19.56 -79.84
C LYS A 555 -76.72 18.17 -79.77
N VAL A 556 -76.11 17.77 -78.65
CA VAL A 556 -76.65 16.92 -77.54
C VAL A 556 -76.65 15.39 -77.77
N SER A 557 -75.77 14.69 -77.02
CA SER A 557 -75.94 13.38 -76.31
C SER A 557 -74.54 12.88 -75.85
N GLY A 558 -74.35 12.14 -74.74
CA GLY A 558 -75.24 11.80 -73.63
C GLY A 558 -74.54 10.88 -72.60
N ASN A 559 -74.74 11.15 -71.30
CA ASN A 559 -74.53 10.28 -70.11
C ASN A 559 -73.34 9.28 -69.97
N LEU A 560 -72.60 9.50 -68.87
CA LEU A 560 -72.08 8.50 -67.91
C LEU A 560 -70.87 7.58 -68.25
N ARG A 561 -69.77 7.88 -67.53
CA ARG A 561 -69.11 6.97 -66.54
C ARG A 561 -68.19 5.84 -67.07
N ARG A 562 -66.86 6.07 -67.05
CA ARG A 562 -65.88 5.28 -66.23
C ARG A 562 -64.40 5.74 -66.30
N LYS A 563 -63.78 5.78 -65.10
CA LYS A 563 -62.35 5.54 -64.73
C LYS A 563 -61.22 6.51 -65.18
N LYS A 564 -60.23 6.61 -64.27
CA LYS A 564 -58.86 7.19 -64.35
C LYS A 564 -57.99 6.45 -65.41
N PRO A 565 -56.78 6.91 -65.85
CA PRO A 565 -55.83 7.79 -65.11
C PRO A 565 -54.87 8.75 -65.90
N LYS A 566 -53.97 9.40 -65.14
CA LYS A 566 -52.61 9.93 -65.47
C LYS A 566 -52.40 11.33 -66.12
N LYS A 567 -51.52 12.10 -65.44
CA LYS A 567 -50.45 13.04 -65.89
C LYS A 567 -50.78 14.33 -66.70
N GLY A 568 -50.22 15.45 -66.20
CA GLY A 568 -49.68 16.58 -66.99
C GLY A 568 -50.24 17.96 -66.63
N GLY A 569 -49.38 18.99 -66.43
CA GLY A 569 -49.82 20.40 -66.42
C GLY A 569 -49.43 21.34 -65.26
N ASN A 570 -48.13 21.61 -65.10
CA ASN A 570 -47.50 22.92 -64.78
C ASN A 570 -48.08 23.96 -63.76
N LEU A 571 -47.27 24.22 -62.72
CA LEU A 571 -46.94 25.53 -62.07
C LEU A 571 -48.04 26.37 -61.33
N PRO A 572 -47.67 27.33 -60.44
CA PRO A 572 -46.37 27.61 -59.78
C PRO A 572 -46.45 27.72 -58.23
N LEU A 573 -45.53 27.09 -57.49
CA LEU A 573 -45.48 27.14 -56.00
C LEU A 573 -44.64 28.31 -55.39
N SER A 574 -44.45 29.40 -56.13
CA SER A 574 -43.51 30.49 -55.78
C SER A 574 -43.76 31.19 -54.41
N LYS A 575 -44.97 31.12 -53.84
CA LYS A 575 -45.33 31.82 -52.59
C LYS A 575 -44.96 31.09 -51.28
N GLY A 576 -44.41 29.88 -51.33
CA GLY A 576 -43.97 29.15 -50.13
C GLY A 576 -42.61 29.61 -49.60
N TYR A 577 -41.62 29.75 -50.49
CA TYR A 577 -40.22 29.93 -50.12
C TYR A 577 -39.96 31.26 -49.39
N GLN A 578 -40.53 32.36 -49.88
CA GLN A 578 -40.35 33.70 -49.30
C GLN A 578 -40.79 33.77 -47.82
N LYS A 579 -41.87 33.10 -47.44
CA LYS A 579 -42.34 33.11 -46.04
C LYS A 579 -41.43 32.33 -45.10
N SER A 580 -40.85 31.22 -45.57
CA SER A 580 -39.87 30.47 -44.79
C SER A 580 -38.52 31.19 -44.69
N LEU A 581 -38.12 31.88 -45.77
CA LEU A 581 -36.90 32.69 -45.81
C LEU A 581 -36.99 33.88 -44.85
N ASN A 582 -38.06 34.68 -44.93
CA ASN A 582 -38.28 35.82 -44.03
C ASN A 582 -38.29 35.37 -42.55
N ARG A 583 -38.96 34.25 -42.22
CA ARG A 583 -38.98 33.70 -40.85
C ARG A 583 -37.59 33.24 -40.39
N SER A 584 -36.74 32.77 -41.29
CA SER A 584 -35.35 32.42 -40.97
C SER A 584 -34.44 33.63 -40.82
N ILE A 585 -34.70 34.73 -41.55
CA ILE A 585 -33.96 36.00 -41.41
C ILE A 585 -34.32 36.68 -40.08
N GLU A 586 -35.60 36.75 -39.74
CA GLU A 586 -36.11 37.33 -38.48
C GLU A 586 -35.55 36.60 -37.25
N ASN A 587 -35.51 35.26 -37.29
CA ASN A 587 -34.87 34.42 -36.26
C ASN A 587 -33.34 34.54 -36.21
N MET A 588 -32.67 35.02 -37.27
CA MET A 588 -31.22 35.28 -37.25
C MET A 588 -30.90 36.70 -36.77
N SER A 589 -31.74 37.69 -37.07
CA SER A 589 -31.58 39.08 -36.58
C SER A 589 -31.48 39.12 -35.06
N GLN A 590 -32.39 38.40 -34.37
CA GLN A 590 -32.44 38.30 -32.91
C GLN A 590 -31.21 37.60 -32.28
N MET A 591 -30.25 37.10 -33.06
CA MET A 591 -28.98 36.54 -32.57
C MET A 591 -27.76 37.41 -32.89
N PHE A 592 -27.94 38.60 -33.50
CA PHE A 592 -26.84 39.52 -33.82
C PHE A 592 -26.97 40.92 -33.20
N ASP A 593 -28.13 41.28 -32.63
CA ASP A 593 -28.34 42.58 -31.96
C ASP A 593 -27.52 42.77 -30.65
N GLU A 594 -26.93 41.71 -30.08
CA GLU A 594 -26.06 41.80 -28.88
C GLU A 594 -24.55 41.99 -29.18
N PHE A 595 -24.13 42.09 -30.44
CA PHE A 595 -22.69 42.28 -30.77
C PHE A 595 -22.39 43.20 -31.96
N ASN A 596 -23.23 44.21 -32.20
CA ASN A 596 -22.92 45.34 -33.08
C ASN A 596 -22.64 46.61 -32.26
N ASP A 597 -21.44 46.72 -31.73
CA ASP A 597 -20.82 48.01 -31.41
C ASP A 597 -19.29 47.91 -31.61
N GLU A 598 -18.73 48.89 -32.34
CA GLU A 598 -17.30 49.07 -32.67
C GLU A 598 -16.54 47.86 -33.31
N GLY A 599 -16.20 47.81 -34.61
CA GLY A 599 -16.49 48.72 -35.73
C GLY A 599 -15.31 48.83 -36.73
N TRP A 600 -15.61 48.84 -38.04
CA TRP A 600 -14.72 49.21 -39.18
C TRP A 600 -13.49 48.28 -39.41
N GLU A 601 -12.87 48.10 -40.58
CA GLU A 601 -13.05 48.35 -42.04
C GLU A 601 -11.81 47.68 -42.71
N GLU A 602 -11.68 47.36 -44.01
CA GLU A 602 -12.60 46.93 -45.07
C GLU A 602 -11.75 46.26 -46.19
N ILE A 603 -12.39 45.49 -47.10
CA ILE A 603 -12.23 45.44 -48.59
C ILE A 603 -10.83 45.77 -49.21
N SER A 604 -10.22 45.03 -50.15
CA SER A 604 -10.73 44.28 -51.33
C SER A 604 -9.75 43.18 -51.84
N ASP A 605 -10.25 42.27 -52.68
CA ASP A 605 -9.76 41.73 -54.00
C ASP A 605 -8.23 41.59 -54.33
N SER A 606 -7.79 40.78 -55.30
CA SER A 606 -8.45 39.96 -56.36
C SER A 606 -7.68 38.63 -56.54
N SER A 607 -8.35 37.49 -56.76
CA SER A 607 -8.65 36.86 -58.07
C SER A 607 -7.45 36.36 -58.91
N ASP A 608 -7.55 35.08 -59.30
CA ASP A 608 -6.91 34.37 -60.42
C ASP A 608 -5.37 34.18 -60.50
N ASN A 609 -4.84 33.34 -61.41
CA ASN A 609 -5.03 31.89 -61.65
C ASN A 609 -3.89 31.39 -62.61
N GLU A 610 -3.77 30.07 -62.80
CA GLU A 610 -3.18 29.37 -63.98
C GLU A 610 -1.66 29.54 -64.34
N THR A 611 -0.89 28.51 -63.96
CA THR A 611 0.03 27.68 -64.80
C THR A 611 1.13 28.25 -65.74
N GLU A 612 2.34 27.66 -65.55
CA GLU A 612 3.24 27.04 -66.56
C GLU A 612 4.40 27.79 -67.30
N SER A 613 5.54 27.07 -67.32
CA SER A 613 6.53 26.88 -68.41
C SER A 613 7.50 27.99 -68.89
N GLU A 614 8.74 27.93 -68.37
CA GLU A 614 10.04 27.85 -69.09
C GLU A 614 10.39 28.78 -70.31
N THR A 615 11.27 29.78 -70.06
CA THR A 615 12.59 30.11 -70.74
C THR A 615 12.83 29.99 -72.28
N PRO A 616 13.87 30.64 -72.90
CA PRO A 616 14.63 31.88 -72.61
C PRO A 616 14.97 32.75 -73.89
N SER A 617 15.98 33.66 -73.78
CA SER A 617 16.99 34.02 -74.83
C SER A 617 16.92 35.32 -75.68
N LEU A 618 17.75 36.31 -75.26
CA LEU A 618 18.69 37.17 -76.06
C LEU A 618 18.29 37.97 -77.33
N GLY A 619 18.68 39.26 -77.37
CA GLY A 619 18.85 40.05 -78.62
C GLY A 619 19.48 41.45 -78.45
N ASN A 620 20.52 41.76 -79.25
CA ASN A 620 21.15 43.07 -79.61
C ASN A 620 21.48 44.11 -78.49
N ARG A 621 22.72 44.58 -78.22
CA ARG A 621 23.99 44.92 -78.94
C ARG A 621 24.08 46.31 -79.63
N ILE A 622 24.67 47.29 -78.93
CA ILE A 622 25.56 48.39 -79.41
C ILE A 622 26.00 49.24 -78.18
N VAL A 623 27.20 49.86 -78.06
CA VAL A 623 28.57 49.51 -78.51
C VAL A 623 29.62 50.30 -77.65
N LYS A 624 30.86 49.77 -77.50
CA LYS A 624 32.18 50.38 -77.08
C LYS A 624 32.22 51.70 -76.25
N LYS A 625 33.08 51.88 -75.23
CA LYS A 625 34.31 51.15 -74.80
C LYS A 625 34.74 51.57 -73.38
N SER A 626 35.31 50.64 -72.58
CA SER A 626 36.31 50.83 -71.48
C SER A 626 35.99 51.82 -70.33
N THR A 627 36.22 51.57 -69.02
CA THR A 627 36.75 50.47 -68.18
C THR A 627 36.50 50.87 -66.71
N ARG A 628 36.50 50.03 -65.65
CA ARG A 628 36.76 48.58 -65.45
C ARG A 628 35.90 48.09 -64.26
N SER A 629 35.66 46.78 -64.18
CA SER A 629 34.89 46.06 -63.13
C SER A 629 35.68 45.87 -61.81
N GLU A 630 35.09 45.55 -60.63
CA GLU A 630 33.77 44.96 -60.28
C GLU A 630 33.08 45.65 -59.06
N ALA A 631 31.78 45.39 -58.84
CA ALA A 631 30.88 45.95 -57.81
C ALA A 631 30.26 44.80 -56.95
N ALA A 632 29.69 44.92 -55.73
CA ALA A 632 28.89 45.96 -55.04
C ALA A 632 27.45 46.15 -55.62
N HIS A 633 26.35 46.31 -54.86
CA HIS A 633 26.00 46.03 -53.44
C HIS A 633 24.46 46.15 -53.23
N ASN A 634 23.96 45.94 -51.99
CA ASN A 634 22.62 46.23 -51.40
C ASN A 634 21.65 45.03 -51.21
N LEU A 635 20.96 44.80 -50.08
CA LEU A 635 20.28 45.62 -49.03
C LEU A 635 18.88 46.11 -49.46
N ASP A 636 17.80 46.06 -48.66
CA ASP A 636 17.50 45.43 -47.34
C ASP A 636 15.95 45.47 -47.09
N LYS A 637 15.40 44.56 -46.24
CA LYS A 637 14.46 44.89 -45.11
C LYS A 637 13.63 43.71 -44.52
N ASN A 638 13.90 43.44 -43.23
CA ASN A 638 12.94 43.17 -42.12
C ASN A 638 11.92 41.97 -42.08
N LYS A 639 12.19 41.05 -41.13
CA LYS A 639 11.35 40.67 -39.94
C LYS A 639 10.12 39.71 -40.00
N ARG A 640 10.25 38.67 -39.13
CA ARG A 640 9.33 38.20 -38.03
C ARG A 640 8.42 36.94 -38.19
N LYS A 641 8.86 35.87 -37.51
CA LYS A 641 8.16 35.04 -36.49
C LYS A 641 6.76 34.40 -36.75
N SER A 642 6.75 33.10 -37.09
CA SER A 642 5.88 32.02 -36.52
C SER A 642 6.35 30.66 -37.09
N LYS A 643 6.59 29.55 -36.37
CA LYS A 643 5.85 28.79 -35.33
C LYS A 643 4.67 27.97 -35.89
N CYS A 644 4.87 26.66 -36.15
CA CYS A 644 3.99 25.56 -35.65
C CYS A 644 4.43 24.10 -36.03
N GLN A 645 4.11 23.17 -35.12
CA GLN A 645 3.62 21.77 -35.29
C GLN A 645 4.16 20.81 -36.39
N ARG A 646 4.48 19.57 -35.99
CA ARG A 646 3.58 18.39 -36.12
C ARG A 646 4.01 17.17 -35.26
N VAL A 647 3.13 16.17 -35.22
CA VAL A 647 3.14 14.85 -34.51
C VAL A 647 2.84 13.75 -35.57
N PRO A 648 2.63 12.44 -35.29
CA PRO A 648 3.00 11.52 -34.19
C PRO A 648 3.90 10.34 -34.70
N THR A 649 4.13 9.17 -34.05
CA THR A 649 3.22 7.99 -33.95
C THR A 649 3.70 6.81 -33.05
N HIS A 650 2.71 6.06 -32.52
CA HIS A 650 2.62 4.61 -32.18
C HIS A 650 3.38 3.86 -31.04
N ARG A 651 2.63 2.90 -30.47
CA ARG A 651 2.77 2.11 -29.20
C ARG A 651 2.05 0.77 -29.41
N PRO A 652 2.65 -0.42 -29.14
CA PRO A 652 2.37 -1.17 -27.89
C PRO A 652 3.62 -1.98 -27.36
N PRO A 653 3.53 -3.17 -26.71
CA PRO A 653 3.21 -3.29 -25.27
C PRO A 653 4.16 -4.16 -24.40
N ALA A 654 4.04 -4.00 -23.05
CA ALA A 654 3.94 -4.99 -21.93
C ALA A 654 4.80 -6.31 -21.92
N PRO A 655 5.26 -6.85 -20.75
CA PRO A 655 4.43 -7.05 -19.55
C PRO A 655 5.04 -6.96 -18.11
N VAL A 656 4.27 -6.30 -17.23
CA VAL A 656 3.83 -6.60 -15.83
C VAL A 656 4.70 -7.40 -14.81
N LYS A 657 4.57 -6.97 -13.53
CA LYS A 657 4.91 -7.58 -12.21
C LYS A 657 6.32 -7.24 -11.67
N GLY A 658 6.49 -6.93 -10.37
CA GLY A 658 5.51 -6.79 -9.28
C GLY A 658 6.12 -6.11 -8.04
N VAL A 659 5.29 -5.65 -7.09
CA VAL A 659 5.73 -4.92 -5.89
C VAL A 659 5.92 -5.86 -4.70
N THR A 660 7.03 -5.73 -3.99
CA THR A 660 7.17 -6.20 -2.60
C THR A 660 7.81 -5.13 -1.73
N SER A 661 7.10 -4.71 -0.68
CA SER A 661 7.66 -4.00 0.45
C SER A 661 8.37 -5.00 1.39
N HIS A 662 9.45 -4.59 2.05
CA HIS A 662 9.50 -4.69 3.52
C HIS A 662 10.59 -3.82 4.13
N LEU A 663 10.31 -3.33 5.35
CA LEU A 663 11.26 -2.65 6.22
C LEU A 663 12.20 -3.65 6.89
N ASN A 664 13.37 -3.17 7.33
CA ASN A 664 14.04 -3.68 8.52
C ASN A 664 14.97 -2.60 9.07
N SER A 665 14.69 -2.14 10.30
CA SER A 665 15.52 -1.20 11.06
C SER A 665 16.59 -1.98 11.86
N ASP A 666 16.96 -1.44 13.04
CA ASP A 666 17.50 -2.15 14.21
C ASP A 666 18.93 -2.74 14.10
N GLU A 667 19.80 -2.64 15.11
CA GLU A 667 19.82 -1.78 16.32
C GLU A 667 21.27 -1.75 16.85
N LYS A 668 21.64 -0.79 17.72
CA LYS A 668 22.41 -1.10 18.94
C LYS A 668 22.57 0.06 19.92
N ALA A 669 22.10 -0.15 21.14
CA ALA A 669 22.37 0.70 22.29
C ALA A 669 23.74 0.45 22.99
N ARG A 670 24.22 1.54 23.59
CA ARG A 670 25.18 1.74 24.71
C ARG A 670 25.69 0.50 25.49
N ARG A 671 26.96 0.54 25.88
CA ARG A 671 27.42 0.24 27.26
C ARG A 671 28.50 1.24 27.71
N LEU A 672 28.70 1.37 29.02
CA LEU A 672 29.64 2.30 29.66
C LEU A 672 30.66 1.56 30.56
N SER A 673 31.76 2.27 30.84
CA SER A 673 32.97 2.02 31.66
C SER A 673 32.93 1.02 32.84
N PRO A 674 34.11 0.56 33.29
CA PRO A 674 34.67 1.14 34.52
C PRO A 674 36.13 1.66 34.39
N ARG A 675 36.86 1.81 35.53
CA ARG A 675 37.92 2.81 35.77
C ARG A 675 39.10 2.23 36.59
N SER A 676 40.37 2.35 36.16
CA SER A 676 41.53 2.39 37.10
C SER A 676 42.89 2.86 36.53
N SER A 677 43.53 3.79 37.27
CA SER A 677 44.96 4.02 37.58
C SER A 677 46.17 3.60 36.69
N LYS A 678 47.08 4.58 36.51
CA LYS A 678 48.57 4.52 36.44
C LYS A 678 49.24 3.87 35.20
N GLY A 679 50.34 4.49 34.73
CA GLY A 679 51.25 4.02 33.65
C GLY A 679 52.65 3.67 34.20
N PRO A 680 53.78 3.82 33.45
CA PRO A 680 53.94 4.47 32.14
C PRO A 680 54.69 3.63 31.07
N ASN A 681 54.64 4.06 29.79
CA ASN A 681 55.84 4.29 28.95
C ASN A 681 55.50 4.88 27.56
N SER A 682 56.35 5.82 27.12
CA SER A 682 56.42 6.44 25.77
C SER A 682 57.81 6.14 25.16
N PRO A 683 58.20 6.57 23.94
CA PRO A 683 57.54 7.39 22.91
C PRO A 683 57.42 6.64 21.53
N LYS A 684 56.86 7.16 20.43
CA LYS A 684 57.23 8.36 19.64
C LYS A 684 56.09 8.93 18.77
N HIS A 685 56.31 10.15 18.30
CA HIS A 685 55.51 11.01 17.41
C HIS A 685 55.09 10.36 16.06
N GLN A 686 54.19 10.91 15.22
CA GLN A 686 53.75 12.32 15.11
C GLN A 686 52.32 12.54 14.53
N VAL A 687 51.86 13.78 14.73
CA VAL A 687 50.58 14.42 14.37
C VAL A 687 50.19 14.35 12.88
N ALA A 688 48.90 14.14 12.58
CA ALA A 688 48.21 14.73 11.44
C ALA A 688 46.71 14.97 11.73
N ARG A 689 46.18 16.14 11.38
CA ARG A 689 44.78 16.58 11.63
C ARG A 689 43.80 16.12 10.55
N ARG A 690 42.50 16.13 10.89
CA ARG A 690 41.38 16.21 9.92
C ARG A 690 41.45 17.52 9.12
N GLU A 691 40.89 17.53 7.91
CA GLU A 691 40.15 18.70 7.40
C GLU A 691 39.14 18.27 6.31
N CYS A 692 38.21 19.18 5.97
CA CYS A 692 36.97 18.84 5.27
C CYS A 692 37.09 18.90 3.75
N ALA A 693 36.37 18.02 3.04
CA ALA A 693 36.20 18.08 1.59
C ALA A 693 34.84 18.74 1.25
N THR A 694 34.86 19.86 0.52
CA THR A 694 33.68 20.46 -0.10
C THR A 694 34.03 20.83 -1.54
N SER A 695 33.23 20.39 -2.51
CA SER A 695 33.48 20.59 -3.94
C SER A 695 33.03 21.97 -4.43
N PRO A 696 33.85 22.70 -5.21
CA PRO A 696 33.38 23.86 -5.97
C PRO A 696 32.70 23.42 -7.28
N ILE A 697 31.63 24.12 -7.64
CA ILE A 697 31.05 24.12 -9.01
C ILE A 697 31.54 25.40 -9.69
N ALA A 698 31.95 25.30 -10.96
CA ALA A 698 32.45 26.44 -11.74
C ALA A 698 31.31 27.16 -12.49
N PHE A 699 31.46 28.46 -12.70
CA PHE A 699 30.65 29.27 -13.62
C PHE A 699 31.51 30.34 -14.30
N LEU A 700 31.18 30.59 -15.57
CA LEU A 700 31.43 31.74 -16.48
C LEU A 700 32.10 33.02 -15.93
N SER A 701 32.82 33.87 -16.69
CA SER A 701 33.35 33.90 -18.08
C SER A 701 34.15 35.21 -18.31
N ALA A 702 34.65 35.44 -19.53
CA ALA A 702 34.93 36.76 -20.16
C ALA A 702 36.18 37.57 -19.68
N THR A 703 36.90 38.36 -20.49
CA THR A 703 37.07 38.51 -21.98
C THR A 703 38.39 39.30 -22.23
N VAL A 704 38.82 39.43 -23.50
CA VAL A 704 39.82 40.36 -24.09
C VAL A 704 41.21 39.75 -24.37
N ALA A 705 41.81 40.21 -25.47
CA ALA A 705 42.98 39.68 -26.20
C ALA A 705 44.01 40.84 -26.42
N PRO A 706 45.04 40.79 -27.31
CA PRO A 706 45.51 39.70 -28.18
C PRO A 706 47.04 39.47 -28.23
N ASN A 707 47.47 38.33 -28.79
CA ASN A 707 48.46 38.26 -29.89
C ASN A 707 48.63 36.82 -30.42
N ALA A 708 49.19 36.69 -31.64
CA ALA A 708 49.37 35.46 -32.42
C ALA A 708 50.88 35.04 -32.46
N PRO A 709 51.34 33.95 -33.12
CA PRO A 709 50.62 33.06 -34.04
C PRO A 709 50.89 31.52 -33.97
N SER A 710 49.99 30.77 -34.62
CA SER A 710 50.16 29.54 -35.44
C SER A 710 51.21 28.45 -35.10
N ALA A 711 50.73 27.21 -34.87
CA ALA A 711 51.16 26.02 -35.63
C ALA A 711 50.19 24.80 -35.45
N ALA A 712 49.97 24.05 -36.52
CA ALA A 712 49.42 22.67 -36.57
C ALA A 712 50.51 21.75 -37.21
N PRO A 713 50.39 20.40 -37.40
CA PRO A 713 49.25 19.45 -37.39
C PRO A 713 49.46 18.27 -36.38
N GLY A 714 48.75 17.13 -36.37
CA GLY A 714 47.52 16.67 -37.04
C GLY A 714 47.63 15.32 -37.80
N GLN A 715 46.89 14.28 -37.36
CA GLN A 715 46.56 12.97 -38.00
C GLN A 715 45.54 12.24 -37.08
N ARG A 716 44.46 11.50 -37.46
CA ARG A 716 44.14 10.50 -38.53
C ARG A 716 44.93 9.18 -38.39
N GLU A 717 44.46 7.94 -38.65
CA GLU A 717 43.18 7.25 -39.00
C GLU A 717 43.44 5.71 -38.87
N ALA A 718 42.56 4.70 -38.96
CA ALA A 718 41.11 4.46 -38.69
C ALA A 718 40.77 2.95 -38.91
N SER A 719 39.48 2.54 -38.75
CA SER A 719 38.92 1.21 -39.19
C SER A 719 39.43 -0.08 -38.50
N ARG A 720 38.89 -1.31 -38.74
CA ARG A 720 37.49 -1.84 -38.72
C ARG A 720 37.51 -3.39 -38.91
N ARG A 721 36.48 -4.13 -38.41
CA ARG A 721 36.24 -5.61 -38.56
C ARG A 721 37.27 -6.52 -37.82
N GLY A 722 37.01 -7.80 -37.49
CA GLY A 722 35.76 -8.57 -37.45
C GLY A 722 35.94 -10.12 -37.31
N SER A 723 34.94 -10.80 -36.74
CA SER A 723 34.67 -12.27 -36.74
C SER A 723 35.33 -13.26 -35.72
N ILE A 724 34.43 -13.89 -34.95
CA ILE A 724 34.30 -15.26 -34.37
C ILE A 724 35.40 -16.33 -34.65
N VAL A 725 35.79 -17.13 -33.62
CA VAL A 725 35.74 -18.64 -33.52
C VAL A 725 36.64 -19.27 -32.41
N SER A 726 36.03 -20.11 -31.55
CA SER A 726 36.53 -21.29 -30.78
C SER A 726 37.72 -21.30 -29.76
N LEU A 727 37.39 -21.76 -28.54
CA LEU A 727 38.10 -22.60 -27.53
C LEU A 727 39.57 -22.42 -27.05
N LYS A 728 39.72 -22.78 -25.74
CA LYS A 728 40.94 -23.12 -24.94
C LYS A 728 41.91 -21.98 -24.58
N GLY A 729 42.51 -22.10 -23.38
CA GLY A 729 43.69 -21.31 -22.94
C GLY A 729 43.53 -20.53 -21.63
N ALA A 730 43.80 -21.18 -20.48
CA ALA A 730 43.80 -20.51 -19.16
C ALA A 730 45.11 -19.71 -18.91
N GLY A 731 45.24 -18.52 -19.51
CA GLY A 731 46.46 -17.68 -19.35
C GLY A 731 46.26 -16.16 -19.18
N LEU A 732 45.14 -15.59 -19.64
CA LEU A 732 45.03 -14.15 -19.90
C LEU A 732 45.03 -13.23 -18.65
N MET A 733 44.86 -13.78 -17.45
CA MET A 733 44.68 -13.01 -16.21
C MET A 733 45.97 -12.47 -15.56
N ARG A 734 47.17 -12.91 -15.98
CA ARG A 734 48.44 -12.33 -15.51
C ARG A 734 48.91 -11.11 -16.33
N ALA A 735 48.79 -11.17 -17.66
CA ALA A 735 49.33 -10.12 -18.54
C ALA A 735 48.69 -8.74 -18.30
N LYS A 736 47.36 -8.65 -18.20
CA LYS A 736 46.66 -7.36 -17.97
C LYS A 736 47.14 -6.64 -16.70
N LYS A 737 47.28 -7.37 -15.59
CA LYS A 737 47.73 -6.81 -14.30
C LYS A 737 49.13 -6.17 -14.35
N VAL A 738 50.00 -6.62 -15.25
CA VAL A 738 51.35 -6.03 -15.41
C VAL A 738 51.28 -4.72 -16.19
N ALA A 739 50.45 -4.64 -17.24
CA ALA A 739 50.21 -3.40 -18.00
C ALA A 739 49.50 -2.32 -17.16
N ASP A 740 48.52 -2.71 -16.34
CA ASP A 740 47.85 -1.80 -15.40
C ASP A 740 48.86 -1.21 -14.38
N LEU A 741 49.82 -2.02 -13.92
CA LEU A 741 50.87 -1.61 -12.99
C LEU A 741 51.94 -0.70 -13.63
N SER A 742 52.33 -0.92 -14.88
CA SER A 742 53.30 -0.05 -15.56
C SER A 742 52.69 1.32 -15.88
N HIS A 743 51.45 1.35 -16.37
CA HIS A 743 50.71 2.59 -16.61
C HIS A 743 50.47 3.37 -15.30
N LEU A 744 50.15 2.69 -14.20
CA LEU A 744 50.04 3.33 -12.88
C LEU A 744 51.39 3.90 -12.40
N ARG A 745 52.50 3.17 -12.57
CA ARG A 745 53.86 3.65 -12.24
C ARG A 745 54.27 4.89 -13.04
N GLN A 746 53.91 4.99 -14.32
CA GLN A 746 54.16 6.17 -15.15
C GLN A 746 53.26 7.36 -14.76
N ARG A 747 52.03 7.11 -14.28
CA ARG A 747 51.08 8.15 -13.90
C ARG A 747 51.39 8.84 -12.56
N VAL A 748 52.03 8.15 -11.62
CA VAL A 748 52.42 8.71 -10.30
C VAL A 748 53.33 9.95 -10.40
N PRO A 749 54.48 9.93 -11.11
CA PRO A 749 55.35 11.11 -11.19
C PRO A 749 54.68 12.29 -11.91
N HIS A 750 53.85 12.04 -12.92
CA HIS A 750 53.09 13.11 -13.58
C HIS A 750 52.07 13.77 -12.64
N LEU A 751 51.36 12.98 -11.82
CA LEU A 751 50.47 13.52 -10.77
C LEU A 751 51.24 14.27 -9.67
N GLN A 752 52.43 13.80 -9.28
CA GLN A 752 53.30 14.53 -8.35
C GLN A 752 53.78 15.86 -8.94
N GLN A 753 54.11 15.91 -10.24
CA GLN A 753 54.46 17.14 -10.95
C GLN A 753 53.28 18.12 -11.03
N GLN A 754 52.06 17.63 -11.35
CA GLN A 754 50.85 18.45 -11.30
C GLN A 754 50.60 19.02 -9.89
N VAL A 755 50.72 18.22 -8.83
CA VAL A 755 50.60 18.69 -7.44
C VAL A 755 51.68 19.71 -7.08
N ALA A 756 52.91 19.56 -7.58
CA ALA A 756 53.98 20.53 -7.38
C ALA A 756 53.69 21.88 -8.09
N MET A 757 53.17 21.84 -9.32
CA MET A 757 52.75 23.05 -10.04
C MET A 757 51.58 23.75 -9.34
N LEU A 758 50.55 23.00 -8.91
CA LEU A 758 49.42 23.54 -8.14
C LEU A 758 49.85 24.14 -6.80
N LYS A 759 50.86 23.58 -6.13
CA LYS A 759 51.45 24.17 -4.92
C LYS A 759 52.19 25.49 -5.20
N ARG A 760 52.93 25.61 -6.31
CA ARG A 760 53.58 26.86 -6.72
C ARG A 760 52.54 27.93 -7.08
N ALA A 761 51.59 27.60 -7.94
CA ALA A 761 50.50 28.52 -8.33
C ALA A 761 49.69 28.99 -7.11
N LYS A 762 49.46 28.13 -6.10
CA LYS A 762 48.84 28.55 -4.83
C LYS A 762 49.71 29.54 -4.04
N ALA A 763 51.02 29.34 -3.95
CA ALA A 763 51.91 30.25 -3.24
C ALA A 763 51.99 31.63 -3.95
N GLU A 764 52.05 31.61 -5.27
CA GLU A 764 52.08 32.80 -6.12
C GLU A 764 50.77 33.60 -6.06
N ALA A 765 49.62 32.91 -6.04
CA ALA A 765 48.30 33.52 -5.82
C ALA A 765 48.09 34.05 -4.38
N ILE A 766 48.79 33.51 -3.38
CA ILE A 766 48.80 34.08 -2.02
C ILE A 766 49.63 35.37 -2.01
N LYS A 767 50.83 35.35 -2.61
CA LYS A 767 51.71 36.52 -2.71
C LYS A 767 51.03 37.69 -3.42
N SER A 768 50.36 37.46 -4.55
CA SER A 768 49.60 38.51 -5.24
C SER A 768 48.37 38.98 -4.46
N GLN A 769 47.74 38.12 -3.65
CA GLN A 769 46.69 38.55 -2.71
C GLN A 769 47.26 39.46 -1.60
N GLU A 770 48.48 39.21 -1.13
CA GLU A 770 49.17 40.03 -0.13
C GLU A 770 49.61 41.38 -0.72
N GLU A 771 50.15 41.40 -1.94
CA GLU A 771 50.48 42.63 -2.68
C GLU A 771 49.22 43.49 -2.95
N LEU A 772 48.08 42.87 -3.31
CA LEU A 772 46.80 43.57 -3.47
C LEU A 772 46.24 44.09 -2.14
N LYS A 773 46.45 43.39 -1.02
CA LYS A 773 46.08 43.90 0.32
C LYS A 773 46.94 45.11 0.69
N GLU A 774 48.24 45.09 0.43
CA GLU A 774 49.11 46.25 0.64
C GLU A 774 48.69 47.44 -0.23
N ALA A 775 48.38 47.22 -1.51
CA ALA A 775 47.89 48.27 -2.39
C ALA A 775 46.56 48.88 -1.91
N LEU A 776 45.66 48.04 -1.38
CA LEU A 776 44.40 48.49 -0.77
C LEU A 776 44.64 49.29 0.53
N VAL A 777 45.60 48.89 1.36
CA VAL A 777 45.98 49.67 2.56
C VAL A 777 46.61 51.01 2.18
N LYS A 778 47.50 51.05 1.18
CA LYS A 778 48.15 52.28 0.67
C LYS A 778 47.10 53.25 0.10
N THR A 779 46.21 52.77 -0.76
CA THR A 779 45.11 53.61 -1.29
C THR A 779 44.12 54.06 -0.22
N GLN A 780 43.88 53.25 0.83
CA GLN A 780 43.05 53.65 1.97
C GLN A 780 43.72 54.75 2.83
N THR A 781 45.04 54.74 3.02
CA THR A 781 45.76 55.82 3.72
C THR A 781 45.84 57.09 2.85
N GLU A 782 46.03 56.96 1.54
CA GLU A 782 45.96 58.07 0.58
C GLU A 782 44.58 58.73 0.60
N LEU A 783 43.49 57.95 0.49
CA LEU A 783 42.11 58.43 0.59
C LEU A 783 41.85 59.14 1.92
N SER A 784 42.40 58.63 3.02
CA SER A 784 42.34 59.27 4.34
C SER A 784 43.07 60.62 4.35
N SER A 785 44.25 60.72 3.71
CA SER A 785 45.00 61.97 3.56
C SER A 785 44.27 63.01 2.69
N VAL A 786 43.59 62.56 1.63
CA VAL A 786 42.81 63.42 0.73
C VAL A 786 41.54 63.90 1.43
N SER A 787 40.88 63.03 2.20
CA SER A 787 39.75 63.41 3.06
C SER A 787 40.15 64.42 4.12
N GLY A 788 41.33 64.28 4.73
CA GLY A 788 41.93 65.26 5.64
C GLY A 788 42.17 66.61 4.97
N ARG A 789 42.85 66.62 3.81
CA ARG A 789 43.08 67.83 3.01
C ARG A 789 41.77 68.50 2.56
N LEU A 790 40.75 67.72 2.18
CA LEU A 790 39.43 68.24 1.81
C LEU A 790 38.71 68.88 3.01
N LYS A 791 38.84 68.34 4.23
CA LYS A 791 38.31 68.98 5.45
C LYS A 791 39.01 70.30 5.74
N ALA A 792 40.35 70.34 5.67
CA ALA A 792 41.12 71.56 5.85
C ALA A 792 40.77 72.62 4.79
N ALA A 793 40.63 72.23 3.51
CA ALA A 793 40.21 73.12 2.44
C ALA A 793 38.79 73.68 2.68
N LYS A 794 37.84 72.86 3.15
CA LYS A 794 36.49 73.32 3.52
C LYS A 794 36.52 74.32 4.69
N GLN A 795 37.35 74.09 5.71
CA GLN A 795 37.54 75.04 6.81
C GLN A 795 38.17 76.36 6.33
N HIS A 796 39.10 76.30 5.38
CA HIS A 796 39.69 77.50 4.77
C HIS A 796 38.67 78.29 3.92
N VAL A 797 37.83 77.61 3.13
CA VAL A 797 36.73 78.25 2.38
C VAL A 797 35.74 78.90 3.35
N GLN A 798 35.34 78.19 4.40
CA GLN A 798 34.43 78.72 5.43
C GLN A 798 35.01 79.96 6.13
N LYS A 799 36.33 79.98 6.39
CA LYS A 799 37.01 81.17 6.92
C LYS A 799 36.97 82.35 5.94
N LEU A 800 37.29 82.12 4.65
CA LEU A 800 37.21 83.14 3.60
C LEU A 800 35.79 83.68 3.39
N GLN A 801 34.75 82.86 3.64
CA GLN A 801 33.36 83.34 3.67
C GLN A 801 33.13 84.29 4.85
N THR A 802 33.52 83.90 6.08
CA THR A 802 33.39 84.79 7.26
C THR A 802 34.24 86.05 7.19
N ASP A 803 35.31 86.07 6.39
CA ASP A 803 36.15 87.26 6.19
C ASP A 803 35.58 88.17 5.07
N ASN A 804 34.92 87.63 4.05
CA ASN A 804 34.11 88.43 3.11
C ASN A 804 32.89 89.06 3.79
N GLU A 805 32.20 88.33 4.69
CA GLU A 805 31.05 88.83 5.46
C GLU A 805 31.41 89.98 6.44
N LYS A 806 32.71 90.17 6.73
CA LYS A 806 33.22 91.35 7.46
C LYS A 806 33.49 92.51 6.50
N LEU A 807 34.12 92.25 5.35
CA LEU A 807 34.42 93.27 4.34
C LEU A 807 33.15 93.86 3.70
N GLN A 808 32.02 93.14 3.70
CA GLN A 808 30.72 93.66 3.26
C GLN A 808 29.95 94.46 4.32
N LYS A 809 30.61 94.92 5.41
CA LYS A 809 29.96 95.66 6.52
C LYS A 809 30.56 97.03 6.85
N GLU A 810 31.48 97.55 6.05
CA GLU A 810 31.87 98.97 6.13
C GLU A 810 31.00 99.84 5.19
N PRO A 811 30.35 100.90 5.68
CA PRO A 811 29.55 101.82 4.86
C PRO A 811 30.40 102.93 4.20
N PRO A 812 29.96 103.49 3.05
CA PRO A 812 30.71 104.52 2.32
C PRO A 812 30.51 105.94 2.89
N THR A 813 31.51 106.81 2.71
CA THR A 813 31.49 108.21 3.22
C THR A 813 31.76 109.26 2.13
N THR A 814 30.79 110.16 1.95
CA THR A 814 30.85 111.54 1.38
C THR A 814 31.36 111.74 -0.06
N ASN A 815 30.77 112.50 -1.00
CA ASN A 815 29.81 113.65 -1.09
C ASN A 815 30.44 115.01 -1.44
N SER A 816 29.81 115.70 -2.40
CA SER A 816 30.00 117.12 -2.81
C SER A 816 31.34 117.48 -3.49
N ALA A 817 31.50 118.58 -4.24
CA ALA A 817 30.60 119.71 -4.57
C ALA A 817 30.83 120.17 -6.04
N ALA A 818 29.81 120.55 -6.81
CA ALA A 818 29.34 121.94 -7.06
C ALA A 818 30.25 122.85 -7.95
N GLY A 819 29.65 123.65 -8.83
CA GLY A 819 30.35 124.70 -9.60
C GLY A 819 29.69 125.13 -10.91
N ALA A 820 28.83 126.15 -10.89
CA ALA A 820 28.30 126.83 -12.07
C ALA A 820 28.11 128.34 -11.81
N PRO A 821 28.58 129.26 -12.68
CA PRO A 821 28.32 130.70 -12.58
C PRO A 821 27.20 131.19 -13.52
N ARG A 822 26.73 132.43 -13.31
CA ARG A 822 25.57 133.08 -13.96
C ARG A 822 25.80 134.61 -14.02
N LEU A 823 24.84 135.36 -14.58
CA LEU A 823 24.72 136.84 -14.60
C LEU A 823 25.61 137.57 -15.65
N ASP A 824 25.28 138.77 -16.18
CA ASP A 824 23.98 139.38 -16.57
C ASP A 824 24.21 140.63 -17.46
N SER A 825 23.20 140.99 -18.28
CA SER A 825 22.88 142.33 -18.85
C SER A 825 23.92 143.20 -19.61
N LYS A 826 23.59 143.62 -20.85
CA LYS A 826 23.30 145.03 -21.23
C LYS A 826 22.93 145.19 -22.73
N ASP A 827 22.18 146.27 -23.03
CA ASP A 827 21.56 146.60 -24.32
C ASP A 827 22.45 147.37 -25.32
N ASP A 828 21.83 147.74 -26.47
CA ASP A 828 22.26 148.62 -27.57
C ASP A 828 23.31 148.05 -28.56
N GLY A 829 22.83 147.40 -29.63
CA GLY A 829 23.71 146.82 -30.68
C GLY A 829 23.04 146.31 -31.97
N ASP A 830 21.87 146.85 -32.37
CA ASP A 830 21.01 146.33 -33.45
C ASP A 830 21.63 146.33 -34.87
N SER A 831 22.43 145.29 -35.15
CA SER A 831 22.79 144.77 -36.49
C SER A 831 23.80 143.62 -36.42
N GLN A 832 24.58 143.52 -35.34
CA GLN A 832 25.54 142.42 -35.15
C GLN A 832 24.93 141.20 -34.46
N GLU A 833 23.99 141.41 -33.53
CA GLU A 833 23.43 140.32 -32.73
C GLU A 833 22.63 139.30 -33.55
N ILE A 834 21.93 139.72 -34.61
CA ILE A 834 21.27 138.80 -35.56
C ILE A 834 22.26 137.77 -36.12
N LYS A 835 23.48 138.18 -36.50
CA LYS A 835 24.52 137.27 -37.01
C LYS A 835 25.07 136.34 -35.92
N VAL A 836 25.10 136.79 -34.66
CA VAL A 836 25.48 135.95 -33.51
C VAL A 836 24.38 134.94 -33.19
N LEU A 837 23.10 135.31 -33.32
CA LEU A 837 21.96 134.42 -33.16
C LEU A 837 21.84 133.42 -34.32
N GLU A 838 22.08 133.82 -35.56
CA GLU A 838 22.24 132.91 -36.70
C GLU A 838 23.39 131.92 -36.50
N ALA A 839 24.54 132.39 -35.99
CA ALA A 839 25.67 131.52 -35.67
C ALA A 839 25.33 130.52 -34.54
N LYS A 840 24.69 130.98 -33.46
CA LYS A 840 24.20 130.13 -32.36
C LYS A 840 23.16 129.12 -32.86
N LEU A 841 22.22 129.53 -33.73
CA LEU A 841 21.23 128.65 -34.36
C LEU A 841 21.91 127.61 -35.26
N LYS A 842 22.94 128.00 -36.02
CA LYS A 842 23.71 127.09 -36.88
C LYS A 842 24.55 126.09 -36.07
N VAL A 843 25.09 126.51 -34.92
CA VAL A 843 25.73 125.61 -33.96
C VAL A 843 24.71 124.67 -33.33
N ALA A 844 23.57 125.19 -32.86
CA ALA A 844 22.50 124.37 -32.27
C ALA A 844 21.90 123.37 -33.28
N ASN A 845 21.75 123.75 -34.55
CA ASN A 845 21.24 122.88 -35.62
C ASN A 845 22.28 121.84 -36.07
N SER A 846 23.57 122.18 -36.12
CA SER A 846 24.63 121.19 -36.37
C SER A 846 24.83 120.24 -35.17
N GLU A 847 24.61 120.72 -33.94
CA GLU A 847 24.59 119.90 -32.73
C GLU A 847 23.35 118.99 -32.68
N ALA A 848 22.15 119.51 -32.97
CA ALA A 848 20.94 118.70 -33.12
C ALA A 848 21.08 117.67 -34.25
N SER A 849 21.78 118.00 -35.33
CA SER A 849 22.14 117.05 -36.39
C SER A 849 23.13 115.98 -35.91
N ARG A 850 24.12 116.34 -35.08
CA ARG A 850 25.06 115.41 -34.43
C ARG A 850 24.33 114.46 -33.48
N GLN A 851 23.43 114.99 -32.66
CA GLN A 851 22.61 114.22 -31.72
C GLN A 851 21.60 113.33 -32.46
N ALA A 852 21.00 113.81 -33.55
CA ALA A 852 20.15 112.99 -34.42
C ALA A 852 20.93 111.89 -35.17
N ALA A 853 22.22 112.09 -35.45
CA ALA A 853 23.10 111.05 -35.97
C ALA A 853 23.48 110.04 -34.87
N ALA A 854 23.83 110.49 -33.66
CA ALA A 854 24.10 109.63 -32.50
C ALA A 854 22.86 108.82 -32.08
N LEU A 855 21.65 109.40 -32.16
CA LEU A 855 20.39 108.68 -31.95
C LEU A 855 20.11 107.65 -33.07
N ARG A 856 20.63 107.85 -34.29
CA ARG A 856 20.55 106.83 -35.36
C ARG A 856 21.55 105.70 -35.12
N THR A 857 22.78 105.99 -34.70
CA THR A 857 23.74 104.92 -34.35
C THR A 857 23.24 104.14 -33.14
N VAL A 858 22.84 104.80 -32.04
CA VAL A 858 22.30 104.13 -30.85
C VAL A 858 21.03 103.31 -31.16
N LYS A 859 20.20 103.72 -32.12
CA LYS A 859 19.08 102.88 -32.61
C LYS A 859 19.59 101.65 -33.37
N SER A 860 20.51 101.82 -34.32
CA SER A 860 21.11 100.70 -35.06
C SER A 860 21.85 99.73 -34.13
N ASP A 861 22.53 100.24 -33.11
CA ASP A 861 23.21 99.46 -32.08
C ASP A 861 22.19 98.67 -31.24
N ASN A 862 21.10 99.31 -30.79
CA ASN A 862 20.01 98.68 -30.05
C ASN A 862 19.27 97.63 -30.89
N GLU A 863 19.01 97.88 -32.17
CA GLU A 863 18.47 96.90 -33.12
C GLU A 863 19.42 95.70 -33.28
N SER A 864 20.73 95.94 -33.38
CA SER A 864 21.74 94.87 -33.43
C SER A 864 21.83 94.07 -32.12
N LEU A 865 21.61 94.71 -30.98
CA LEU A 865 21.58 94.07 -29.66
C LEU A 865 20.30 93.26 -29.46
N GLN A 866 19.15 93.74 -29.94
CA GLN A 866 17.89 92.99 -29.93
C GLN A 866 17.98 91.74 -30.82
N GLU A 867 18.59 91.85 -32.00
CA GLU A 867 18.83 90.68 -32.86
C GLU A 867 19.87 89.72 -32.26
N GLN A 868 20.91 90.22 -31.59
CA GLN A 868 21.83 89.36 -30.81
C GLN A 868 21.10 88.64 -29.66
N ILE A 869 20.24 89.34 -28.90
CA ILE A 869 19.41 88.76 -27.85
C ILE A 869 18.48 87.68 -28.44
N ARG A 870 17.85 87.94 -29.59
CA ARG A 870 17.01 86.97 -30.29
C ARG A 870 17.78 85.70 -30.68
N ASN A 871 18.95 85.85 -31.31
CA ASN A 871 19.79 84.73 -31.70
C ASN A 871 20.32 83.93 -30.48
N LEU A 872 20.60 84.62 -29.36
CA LEU A 872 20.95 83.96 -28.09
C LEU A 872 19.73 83.22 -27.49
N GLN A 873 18.54 83.81 -27.52
CA GLN A 873 17.30 83.19 -27.06
C GLN A 873 16.98 81.92 -27.86
N ASP A 874 17.08 81.97 -29.19
CA ASP A 874 16.87 80.79 -30.03
C ASP A 874 17.97 79.74 -29.87
N ARG A 875 19.20 80.14 -29.56
CA ARG A 875 20.28 79.21 -29.19
C ARG A 875 20.03 78.54 -27.84
N ILE A 876 19.49 79.26 -26.85
CA ILE A 876 19.04 78.70 -25.57
C ILE A 876 17.89 77.70 -25.81
N ASN A 877 16.84 78.11 -26.56
CA ASN A 877 15.72 77.24 -26.93
C ASN A 877 16.18 75.92 -27.58
N HIS A 878 17.22 75.94 -28.41
CA HIS A 878 17.80 74.72 -28.99
C HIS A 878 18.57 73.89 -27.95
N LEU A 879 19.42 74.52 -27.14
CA LEU A 879 20.17 73.83 -26.09
C LEU A 879 19.26 73.19 -25.03
N GLU A 880 18.13 73.80 -24.69
CA GLU A 880 17.12 73.25 -23.78
C GLU A 880 16.46 71.99 -24.33
N ARG A 881 16.07 71.98 -25.62
CA ARG A 881 15.56 70.78 -26.29
C ARG A 881 16.62 69.66 -26.28
N ASP A 882 17.86 70.01 -26.57
CA ASP A 882 19.01 69.10 -26.56
C ASP A 882 19.26 68.49 -25.17
N VAL A 883 19.22 69.31 -24.12
CA VAL A 883 19.35 68.88 -22.71
C VAL A 883 18.17 68.00 -22.30
N ASN A 884 16.94 68.32 -22.71
CA ASN A 884 15.77 67.51 -22.39
C ASN A 884 15.80 66.15 -23.11
N GLN A 885 16.20 66.10 -24.38
CA GLN A 885 16.42 64.84 -25.11
C GLN A 885 17.51 63.99 -24.44
N LYS A 886 18.64 64.60 -24.05
CA LYS A 886 19.73 63.91 -23.33
C LYS A 886 19.27 63.40 -21.96
N ARG A 887 18.45 64.17 -21.23
CA ARG A 887 17.83 63.74 -19.95
C ARG A 887 16.91 62.54 -20.14
N ASN A 888 16.05 62.55 -21.17
CA ASN A 888 15.15 61.43 -21.48
C ASN A 888 15.92 60.18 -21.93
N LEU A 889 17.01 60.33 -22.69
CA LEU A 889 17.90 59.23 -23.05
C LEU A 889 18.61 58.64 -21.82
N LEU A 890 19.14 59.48 -20.94
CA LEU A 890 19.79 59.05 -19.69
C LEU A 890 18.81 58.32 -18.76
N GLU A 891 17.57 58.78 -18.62
CA GLU A 891 16.57 58.08 -17.81
C GLU A 891 16.11 56.77 -18.48
N SER A 892 15.97 56.73 -19.81
CA SER A 892 15.74 55.47 -20.54
C SER A 892 16.88 54.46 -20.32
N GLN A 893 18.14 54.91 -20.33
CA GLN A 893 19.31 54.09 -20.01
C GLN A 893 19.30 53.66 -18.53
N ARG A 894 18.93 54.54 -17.60
CA ARG A 894 18.82 54.25 -16.16
C ARG A 894 17.78 53.16 -15.88
N ILE A 895 16.61 53.25 -16.49
CA ILE A 895 15.54 52.25 -16.40
C ILE A 895 16.01 50.91 -16.98
N LYS A 896 16.66 50.91 -18.15
CA LYS A 896 17.23 49.69 -18.76
C LYS A 896 18.30 49.05 -17.86
N MET A 897 19.20 49.85 -17.28
CA MET A 897 20.22 49.37 -16.33
C MET A 897 19.60 48.82 -15.04
N LYS A 898 18.57 49.48 -14.50
CA LYS A 898 17.82 48.99 -13.32
C LYS A 898 17.17 47.64 -13.62
N HIS A 899 16.48 47.52 -14.75
CA HIS A 899 15.85 46.27 -15.17
C HIS A 899 16.89 45.15 -15.41
N ALA A 900 18.04 45.45 -16.03
CA ALA A 900 19.13 44.49 -16.18
C ALA A 900 19.73 44.04 -14.84
N GLN A 901 19.84 44.95 -13.85
CA GLN A 901 20.24 44.59 -12.49
C GLN A 901 19.18 43.76 -11.76
N GLU A 902 17.89 44.02 -11.96
CA GLU A 902 16.79 43.23 -11.41
C GLU A 902 16.77 41.81 -12.03
N MET A 903 16.92 41.69 -13.35
CA MET A 903 17.06 40.41 -14.04
C MET A 903 18.29 39.64 -13.55
N SER A 904 19.47 40.27 -13.47
CA SER A 904 20.69 39.64 -12.95
C SER A 904 20.53 39.16 -11.50
N LYS A 905 19.80 39.88 -10.65
CA LYS A 905 19.45 39.43 -9.28
C LYS A 905 18.50 38.23 -9.29
N THR A 906 17.48 38.22 -10.15
CA THR A 906 16.58 37.05 -10.26
C THR A 906 17.31 35.82 -10.82
N GLU A 907 18.23 36.00 -11.77
CA GLU A 907 19.08 34.92 -12.29
C GLU A 907 20.04 34.39 -11.22
N ALA A 908 20.65 35.26 -10.40
CA ALA A 908 21.47 34.85 -9.27
C ALA A 908 20.68 34.06 -8.22
N ASN A 909 19.48 34.54 -7.83
CA ASN A 909 18.59 33.83 -6.90
C ASN A 909 18.16 32.46 -7.47
N ASN A 910 17.81 32.40 -8.75
CA ASN A 910 17.47 31.15 -9.45
C ASN A 910 18.66 30.17 -9.48
N LEU A 911 19.88 30.67 -9.63
CA LEU A 911 21.10 29.86 -9.61
C LEU A 911 21.39 29.33 -8.20
N GLU A 912 21.17 30.11 -7.14
CA GLU A 912 21.27 29.64 -5.76
C GLU A 912 20.17 28.61 -5.41
N GLU A 913 18.93 28.83 -5.87
CA GLU A 913 17.85 27.85 -5.79
C GLU A 913 18.21 26.53 -6.51
N LEU A 914 18.82 26.60 -7.70
CA LEU A 914 19.28 25.40 -8.40
C LEU A 914 20.46 24.74 -7.67
N GLN A 915 21.40 25.52 -7.11
CA GLN A 915 22.53 24.98 -6.36
C GLN A 915 22.08 24.29 -5.06
N THR A 916 21.09 24.84 -4.35
CA THR A 916 20.51 24.23 -3.15
C THR A 916 19.70 22.97 -3.50
N LYS A 917 18.92 22.98 -4.59
CA LYS A 917 18.24 21.76 -5.12
C LYS A 917 19.26 20.67 -5.47
N VAL A 918 20.38 21.01 -6.12
CA VAL A 918 21.47 20.06 -6.45
C VAL A 918 22.16 19.52 -5.18
N LYS A 919 22.43 20.37 -4.18
CA LYS A 919 22.95 19.94 -2.86
C LYS A 919 22.01 18.92 -2.20
N LEU A 920 20.72 19.21 -2.09
CA LEU A 920 19.72 18.32 -1.50
C LEU A 920 19.57 16.99 -2.26
N LEU A 921 19.59 17.01 -3.59
CA LEU A 921 19.58 15.79 -4.41
C LEU A 921 20.87 14.96 -4.22
N THR A 922 22.02 15.61 -4.10
CA THR A 922 23.31 14.94 -3.83
C THR A 922 23.33 14.30 -2.45
N GLU A 923 22.80 14.97 -1.43
CA GLU A 923 22.61 14.39 -0.10
C GLU A 923 21.63 13.20 -0.12
N SER A 924 20.51 13.31 -0.84
CA SER A 924 19.53 12.23 -0.98
C SER A 924 20.13 11.00 -1.65
N MET A 925 20.89 11.21 -2.73
CA MET A 925 21.67 10.16 -3.40
C MET A 925 22.69 9.51 -2.46
N ASN A 926 23.39 10.31 -1.64
CA ASN A 926 24.35 9.77 -0.67
C ASN A 926 23.66 8.99 0.47
N LYS A 927 22.51 9.46 0.97
CA LYS A 927 21.67 8.75 1.97
C LYS A 927 21.19 7.40 1.40
N SER A 928 20.67 7.39 0.17
CA SER A 928 20.25 6.19 -0.55
C SER A 928 21.43 5.22 -0.79
N LYS A 929 22.61 5.72 -1.18
CA LYS A 929 23.83 4.91 -1.34
C LYS A 929 24.24 4.23 -0.03
N VAL A 930 24.22 4.94 1.10
CA VAL A 930 24.54 4.37 2.43
C VAL A 930 23.52 3.30 2.83
N GLN A 931 22.22 3.52 2.57
CA GLN A 931 21.17 2.51 2.78
C GLN A 931 21.41 1.28 1.90
N MET A 932 21.71 1.47 0.61
CA MET A 932 22.01 0.39 -0.33
C MET A 932 23.25 -0.42 0.08
N ASP A 933 24.32 0.22 0.53
CA ASP A 933 25.53 -0.46 0.98
C ASP A 933 25.35 -1.13 2.36
N SER A 934 24.43 -0.64 3.20
CA SER A 934 23.95 -1.35 4.40
C SER A 934 23.15 -2.61 4.04
N LEU A 935 22.22 -2.51 3.07
CA LEU A 935 21.44 -3.65 2.58
C LEU A 935 22.33 -4.72 1.93
N LYS A 936 23.35 -4.35 1.15
CA LYS A 936 24.37 -5.29 0.63
C LYS A 936 25.13 -6.01 1.76
N LYS A 937 25.46 -5.31 2.86
CA LYS A 937 26.10 -5.93 4.04
C LYS A 937 25.18 -6.90 4.75
N ARG A 938 23.90 -6.54 4.96
CA ARG A 938 22.90 -7.46 5.56
C ARG A 938 22.65 -8.68 4.67
N LEU A 939 22.52 -8.49 3.36
CA LEU A 939 22.39 -9.59 2.39
C LEU A 939 23.60 -10.52 2.41
N THR A 940 24.83 -9.99 2.45
CA THR A 940 26.04 -10.83 2.49
C THR A 940 26.29 -11.50 3.85
N LEU A 941 25.69 -11.02 4.94
CA LEU A 941 25.62 -11.74 6.21
C LEU A 941 24.56 -12.86 6.15
N ALA A 942 23.33 -12.57 5.72
CA ALA A 942 22.28 -13.57 5.55
C ALA A 942 22.68 -14.69 4.57
N MET A 943 23.46 -14.38 3.53
CA MET A 943 24.04 -15.39 2.61
C MET A 943 25.14 -16.25 3.26
N LYS A 944 25.80 -15.81 4.33
CA LYS A 944 26.72 -16.64 5.12
C LYS A 944 25.96 -17.48 6.14
N GLU A 945 25.06 -16.86 6.89
CA GLU A 945 24.18 -17.56 7.84
C GLU A 945 23.41 -18.69 7.15
N LYS A 946 22.83 -18.41 5.96
CA LYS A 946 22.21 -19.44 5.11
C LYS A 946 23.17 -20.61 4.83
N LYS A 947 24.41 -20.33 4.41
CA LYS A 947 25.41 -21.39 4.14
C LYS A 947 25.77 -22.18 5.38
N GLU A 948 25.93 -21.52 6.53
CA GLU A 948 26.15 -22.21 7.80
C GLU A 948 24.97 -23.12 8.18
N TYR A 949 23.73 -22.72 7.89
CA TYR A 949 22.56 -23.58 8.06
C TYR A 949 22.50 -24.73 7.04
N GLU A 950 22.87 -24.50 5.77
CA GLU A 950 22.99 -25.55 4.75
C GLU A 950 24.09 -26.58 5.13
N GLU A 951 25.23 -26.12 5.64
CA GLU A 951 26.33 -26.96 6.14
C GLU A 951 25.94 -27.73 7.41
N ARG A 952 25.25 -27.09 8.37
CA ARG A 952 24.70 -27.75 9.58
C ARG A 952 23.64 -28.79 9.22
N PHE A 953 22.76 -28.49 8.27
CA PHE A 953 21.73 -29.42 7.78
C PHE A 953 22.36 -30.63 7.10
N LEU A 954 23.32 -30.41 6.19
CA LEU A 954 24.04 -31.50 5.52
C LEU A 954 24.79 -32.39 6.53
N LYS A 955 25.46 -31.78 7.52
CA LYS A 955 26.10 -32.53 8.61
C LYS A 955 25.08 -33.36 9.41
N CYS A 956 23.96 -32.76 9.80
CA CYS A 956 22.91 -33.45 10.55
C CYS A 956 22.28 -34.61 9.74
N SER A 957 22.13 -34.44 8.41
CA SER A 957 21.67 -35.51 7.51
C SER A 957 22.66 -36.66 7.46
N LEU A 958 23.97 -36.39 7.35
CA LEU A 958 25.01 -37.42 7.35
C LEU A 958 25.14 -38.14 8.70
N GLU A 959 24.94 -37.42 9.81
CA GLU A 959 24.87 -38.02 11.15
C GLU A 959 23.61 -38.89 11.32
N LEU A 960 22.46 -38.48 10.77
CA LEU A 960 21.24 -39.28 10.72
C LEU A 960 21.42 -40.55 9.87
N ASP A 961 22.00 -40.45 8.67
CA ASP A 961 22.30 -41.59 7.79
C ASP A 961 23.26 -42.58 8.47
N HIS A 962 24.26 -42.07 9.19
CA HIS A 962 25.18 -42.90 9.96
C HIS A 962 24.48 -43.60 11.13
N LYS A 963 23.56 -42.91 11.83
CA LYS A 963 22.75 -43.51 12.89
C LYS A 963 21.73 -44.52 12.37
N GLY A 964 21.13 -44.28 11.19
CA GLY A 964 20.29 -45.25 10.49
C GLY A 964 21.06 -46.53 10.14
N LYS A 965 22.31 -46.41 9.67
CA LYS A 965 23.21 -47.56 9.42
C LYS A 965 23.56 -48.30 10.71
N GLN A 966 23.91 -47.60 11.79
CA GLN A 966 24.14 -48.23 13.11
C GLN A 966 22.91 -48.96 13.64
N LEU A 967 21.71 -48.41 13.43
CA LEU A 967 20.44 -49.02 13.84
C LEU A 967 20.14 -50.29 13.00
N LEU A 968 20.31 -50.22 11.68
CA LEU A 968 20.14 -51.38 10.79
C LEU A 968 21.12 -52.51 11.12
N GLU A 969 22.38 -52.20 11.38
CA GLU A 969 23.38 -53.19 11.79
C GLU A 969 23.01 -53.81 13.16
N SER A 970 22.61 -53.00 14.13
CA SER A 970 22.17 -53.47 15.44
C SER A 970 20.91 -54.34 15.35
N ASN A 971 19.98 -53.99 14.46
CA ASN A 971 18.76 -54.75 14.22
C ASN A 971 19.03 -56.07 13.49
N ALA A 972 20.00 -56.12 12.57
CA ALA A 972 20.46 -57.35 11.94
C ALA A 972 21.14 -58.29 12.96
N ARG A 973 21.98 -57.75 13.86
CA ARG A 973 22.56 -58.51 14.99
C ARG A 973 21.48 -59.05 15.93
N ARG A 974 20.46 -58.24 16.27
CA ARG A 974 19.30 -58.67 17.06
C ARG A 974 18.56 -59.82 16.38
N SER A 975 18.24 -59.69 15.10
CA SER A 975 17.57 -60.74 14.31
C SER A 975 18.38 -62.04 14.23
N GLY A 976 19.71 -61.95 14.12
CA GLY A 976 20.60 -63.12 14.16
C GLY A 976 20.62 -63.82 15.53
N LEU A 977 20.60 -63.05 16.62
CA LEU A 977 20.47 -63.59 17.99
C LEU A 977 19.08 -64.20 18.23
N GLU A 978 18.03 -63.65 17.66
CA GLU A 978 16.67 -64.20 17.73
C GLU A 978 16.53 -65.51 16.95
N SER A 979 17.19 -65.64 15.78
CA SER A 979 17.31 -66.94 15.07
C SER A 979 18.05 -67.97 15.91
N ALA A 980 19.23 -67.61 16.43
CA ALA A 980 20.03 -68.52 17.26
C ALA A 980 19.31 -68.93 18.56
N LEU A 981 18.50 -68.04 19.14
CA LEU A 981 17.66 -68.34 20.29
C LEU A 981 16.50 -69.28 19.92
N ALA A 982 15.82 -69.06 18.79
CA ALA A 982 14.78 -69.96 18.29
C ALA A 982 15.33 -71.36 17.93
N GLU A 983 16.55 -71.44 17.39
CA GLU A 983 17.26 -72.69 17.13
C GLU A 983 17.62 -73.44 18.43
N LEU A 984 18.05 -72.72 19.47
CA LEU A 984 18.29 -73.28 20.81
C LEU A 984 16.99 -73.74 21.49
N GLU A 985 15.91 -72.97 21.39
CA GLU A 985 14.59 -73.35 21.90
C GLU A 985 14.05 -74.60 21.19
N ALA A 986 14.15 -74.66 19.85
CA ALA A 986 13.77 -75.84 19.07
C ALA A 986 14.59 -77.08 19.46
N SER A 987 15.91 -76.93 19.67
CA SER A 987 16.79 -78.00 20.14
C SER A 987 16.39 -78.48 21.55
N ALA A 988 16.12 -77.55 22.48
CA ALA A 988 15.68 -77.87 23.83
C ALA A 988 14.30 -78.57 23.84
N GLN A 989 13.35 -78.11 23.01
CA GLN A 989 12.05 -78.76 22.83
C GLN A 989 12.21 -80.18 22.26
N GLN A 990 13.10 -80.38 21.29
CA GLN A 990 13.39 -81.70 20.72
C GLN A 990 14.01 -82.65 21.76
N GLN A 991 14.94 -82.16 22.59
CA GLN A 991 15.52 -82.94 23.70
C GLN A 991 14.47 -83.32 24.75
N LEU A 992 13.62 -82.37 25.16
CA LEU A 992 12.53 -82.63 26.12
C LEU A 992 11.51 -83.61 25.55
N HIS A 993 11.19 -83.54 24.25
CA HIS A 993 10.29 -84.49 23.60
C HIS A 993 10.90 -85.90 23.47
N ALA A 994 12.21 -86.00 23.21
CA ALA A 994 12.93 -87.27 23.22
C ALA A 994 12.96 -87.91 24.63
N LEU A 995 13.16 -87.11 25.68
CA LEU A 995 13.08 -87.58 27.06
C LEU A 995 11.65 -87.98 27.46
N ALA A 996 10.64 -87.22 27.03
CA ALA A 996 9.23 -87.54 27.29
C ALA A 996 8.84 -88.88 26.64
N THR A 997 9.13 -89.07 25.35
CA THR A 997 8.85 -90.33 24.63
C THR A 997 9.66 -91.51 25.16
N GLN A 998 10.90 -91.31 25.60
CA GLN A 998 11.66 -92.34 26.33
C GLN A 998 11.00 -92.71 27.67
N SER A 999 10.48 -91.73 28.41
CA SER A 999 9.79 -91.98 29.68
C SER A 999 8.45 -92.69 29.48
N GLU A 1000 7.72 -92.38 28.41
CA GLU A 1000 6.46 -93.03 28.03
C GLU A 1000 6.71 -94.50 27.65
N ALA A 1001 7.71 -94.77 26.81
CA ALA A 1001 8.12 -96.14 26.46
C ALA A 1001 8.59 -96.96 27.69
N ALA A 1002 9.27 -96.32 28.64
CA ALA A 1002 9.67 -96.96 29.91
C ALA A 1002 8.46 -97.27 30.81
N ILE A 1003 7.47 -96.37 30.85
CA ILE A 1003 6.20 -96.57 31.57
C ILE A 1003 5.39 -97.69 30.94
N ASP A 1004 5.30 -97.78 29.61
CA ASP A 1004 4.57 -98.85 28.92
C ASP A 1004 5.27 -100.21 29.06
N ALA A 1005 6.60 -100.27 28.98
CA ALA A 1005 7.35 -101.49 29.30
C ALA A 1005 7.20 -101.92 30.78
N ALA A 1006 6.94 -100.98 31.70
CA ALA A 1006 6.60 -101.29 33.09
C ALA A 1006 5.14 -101.76 33.25
N ARG A 1007 4.19 -101.17 32.50
CA ARG A 1007 2.78 -101.61 32.42
C ARG A 1007 2.67 -103.03 31.86
N GLU A 1008 3.42 -103.36 30.80
CA GLU A 1008 3.46 -104.70 30.21
C GLU A 1008 4.02 -105.74 31.19
N LYS A 1009 5.11 -105.41 31.91
CA LYS A 1009 5.64 -106.29 32.98
C LYS A 1009 4.63 -106.47 34.11
N LEU A 1010 3.86 -105.45 34.46
CA LEU A 1010 2.80 -105.54 35.47
C LEU A 1010 1.64 -106.42 35.00
N THR A 1011 1.16 -106.27 33.76
CA THR A 1011 0.08 -107.14 33.24
C THR A 1011 0.55 -108.58 33.08
N ALA A 1012 1.78 -108.83 32.65
CA ALA A 1012 2.39 -110.16 32.63
C ALA A 1012 2.53 -110.79 34.03
N ALA A 1013 2.86 -110.00 35.05
CA ALA A 1013 2.86 -110.47 36.44
C ALA A 1013 1.44 -110.79 36.94
N GLN A 1014 0.45 -109.97 36.58
CA GLN A 1014 -0.95 -110.17 36.93
C GLN A 1014 -1.55 -111.42 36.26
N THR A 1015 -1.28 -111.68 34.98
CA THR A 1015 -1.74 -112.90 34.30
C THR A 1015 -1.08 -114.16 34.87
N ARG A 1016 0.20 -114.10 35.25
CA ARG A 1016 0.87 -115.19 35.99
C ARG A 1016 0.23 -115.43 37.37
N LEU A 1017 -0.18 -114.38 38.07
CA LEU A 1017 -0.89 -114.49 39.35
C LEU A 1017 -2.30 -115.09 39.21
N THR A 1018 -3.06 -114.73 38.16
CA THR A 1018 -4.37 -115.36 37.91
C THR A 1018 -4.24 -116.82 37.46
N GLN A 1019 -3.17 -117.19 36.74
CA GLN A 1019 -2.83 -118.59 36.47
C GLN A 1019 -2.59 -119.39 37.77
N PHE A 1020 -1.78 -118.87 38.71
CA PHE A 1020 -1.56 -119.52 40.01
C PHE A 1020 -2.86 -119.64 40.83
N HIS A 1021 -3.68 -118.59 40.88
CA HIS A 1021 -4.99 -118.62 41.55
C HIS A 1021 -5.91 -119.69 40.96
N THR A 1022 -5.89 -119.85 39.63
CA THR A 1022 -6.67 -120.88 38.91
C THR A 1022 -6.16 -122.30 39.20
N MET A 1023 -4.83 -122.49 39.20
CA MET A 1023 -4.19 -123.77 39.56
C MET A 1023 -4.60 -124.23 40.96
N VAL A 1024 -4.57 -123.33 41.95
CA VAL A 1024 -4.98 -123.66 43.32
C VAL A 1024 -6.48 -123.97 43.40
N LYS A 1025 -7.36 -123.28 42.66
CA LYS A 1025 -8.80 -123.65 42.60
C LYS A 1025 -9.03 -125.04 42.02
N ILE A 1026 -8.25 -125.45 41.02
CA ILE A 1026 -8.31 -126.81 40.45
C ILE A 1026 -7.83 -127.84 41.49
N LEU A 1027 -6.68 -127.61 42.11
CA LEU A 1027 -6.14 -128.48 43.16
C LEU A 1027 -7.10 -128.62 44.35
N SER A 1028 -7.71 -127.52 44.80
CA SER A 1028 -8.71 -127.50 45.88
C SER A 1028 -9.88 -128.45 45.58
N LYS A 1029 -10.39 -128.42 44.34
CA LYS A 1029 -11.49 -129.28 43.91
C LYS A 1029 -11.06 -130.75 43.88
N GLU A 1030 -9.91 -131.08 43.29
CA GLU A 1030 -9.48 -132.49 43.20
C GLU A 1030 -9.14 -133.11 44.57
N VAL A 1031 -8.70 -132.31 45.56
CA VAL A 1031 -8.57 -132.78 46.95
C VAL A 1031 -9.94 -133.16 47.54
N ILE A 1032 -11.00 -132.36 47.31
CA ILE A 1032 -12.37 -132.71 47.70
C ILE A 1032 -12.81 -133.99 46.99
N THR A 1033 -12.74 -134.06 45.66
CA THR A 1033 -13.19 -135.21 44.87
C THR A 1033 -12.49 -136.52 45.27
N ARG A 1034 -11.22 -136.45 45.71
CA ARG A 1034 -10.45 -137.60 46.25
C ARG A 1034 -10.86 -137.98 47.68
N THR A 1035 -11.35 -137.03 48.46
CA THR A 1035 -11.83 -137.24 49.83
C THR A 1035 -13.25 -137.81 49.81
N GLU A 1036 -14.14 -137.29 48.96
CA GLU A 1036 -15.45 -137.86 48.69
C GLU A 1036 -15.35 -139.32 48.22
N ARG A 1037 -14.44 -139.64 47.30
CA ARG A 1037 -14.13 -141.02 46.86
C ARG A 1037 -13.58 -141.94 47.97
N ALA A 1038 -13.03 -141.39 49.05
CA ALA A 1038 -12.68 -142.18 50.25
C ALA A 1038 -13.90 -142.37 51.15
N ARG A 1039 -14.75 -141.35 51.31
CA ARG A 1039 -16.00 -141.44 52.08
C ARG A 1039 -17.03 -142.37 51.44
N THR A 1040 -17.08 -142.51 50.11
CA THR A 1040 -17.95 -143.53 49.45
C THR A 1040 -17.45 -144.94 49.73
N LYS A 1041 -16.16 -145.22 49.52
CA LYS A 1041 -15.56 -146.54 49.82
C LYS A 1041 -15.70 -146.94 51.30
N MET A 1042 -15.60 -145.98 52.21
CA MET A 1042 -15.88 -146.18 53.65
C MET A 1042 -17.35 -146.50 53.96
N ARG A 1043 -18.30 -146.10 53.10
CA ARG A 1043 -19.72 -146.45 53.22
C ARG A 1043 -20.03 -147.79 52.56
N GLU A 1044 -19.45 -148.06 51.39
CA GLU A 1044 -19.49 -149.35 50.69
C GLU A 1044 -19.01 -150.48 51.62
N ALA A 1045 -17.78 -150.40 52.13
CA ALA A 1045 -17.21 -151.42 53.02
C ALA A 1045 -17.95 -151.58 54.38
N LYS A 1046 -18.68 -150.56 54.82
CA LYS A 1046 -19.56 -150.66 56.01
C LYS A 1046 -20.88 -151.36 55.69
N ALA A 1047 -21.43 -151.17 54.49
CA ALA A 1047 -22.63 -151.87 54.04
C ALA A 1047 -22.34 -153.38 53.85
N ASP A 1048 -21.17 -153.73 53.29
CA ASP A 1048 -20.76 -155.11 53.10
C ASP A 1048 -20.56 -155.85 54.43
N LEU A 1049 -19.92 -155.21 55.41
CA LEU A 1049 -19.80 -155.75 56.78
C LEU A 1049 -21.18 -155.97 57.44
N GLY A 1050 -22.14 -155.06 57.18
CA GLY A 1050 -23.52 -155.19 57.63
C GLY A 1050 -24.32 -156.31 56.96
N ARG A 1051 -23.98 -156.70 55.72
CA ARG A 1051 -24.56 -157.88 55.05
C ARG A 1051 -24.07 -159.17 55.70
N SER A 1052 -22.75 -159.31 55.87
CA SER A 1052 -22.14 -160.52 56.45
C SER A 1052 -22.63 -160.80 57.89
N GLN A 1053 -23.04 -159.77 58.63
CA GLN A 1053 -23.62 -159.92 59.97
C GLN A 1053 -25.09 -160.42 59.98
N ARG A 1054 -25.80 -160.39 58.84
CA ARG A 1054 -27.20 -160.88 58.69
C ARG A 1054 -27.30 -162.35 58.25
N GLU A 1055 -26.27 -162.90 57.60
CA GLU A 1055 -26.25 -164.31 57.15
C GLU A 1055 -26.04 -165.34 58.28
N GLY A 1056 -25.81 -164.89 59.51
CA GLY A 1056 -25.36 -165.74 60.62
C GLY A 1056 -26.43 -166.46 61.45
N ASP A 1057 -27.72 -166.20 61.27
CA ASP A 1057 -28.78 -166.80 62.12
C ASP A 1057 -29.46 -168.01 61.45
N PRO A 1058 -29.17 -169.26 61.91
CA PRO A 1058 -29.76 -170.47 61.34
C PRO A 1058 -31.24 -170.67 61.66
N ALA A 1059 -31.82 -169.92 62.61
CA ALA A 1059 -33.26 -169.91 62.86
C ALA A 1059 -33.99 -169.10 61.77
N LEU A 1060 -33.46 -167.91 61.45
CA LEU A 1060 -34.03 -167.02 60.43
C LEU A 1060 -33.97 -167.67 59.03
N GLN A 1061 -32.84 -168.27 58.66
CA GLN A 1061 -32.70 -168.97 57.37
C GLN A 1061 -33.65 -170.18 57.24
N LYS A 1062 -33.94 -170.87 58.35
CA LYS A 1062 -34.95 -171.96 58.37
C LYS A 1062 -36.38 -171.42 58.26
N ALA A 1063 -36.69 -170.29 58.89
CA ALA A 1063 -37.98 -169.65 58.77
C ALA A 1063 -38.23 -169.17 57.33
N ALA A 1064 -37.27 -168.47 56.71
CA ALA A 1064 -37.35 -167.97 55.35
C ALA A 1064 -37.55 -169.10 54.32
N ASN A 1065 -36.71 -170.16 54.37
CA ASN A 1065 -36.86 -171.31 53.47
C ASN A 1065 -38.20 -172.02 53.65
N LYS A 1066 -38.70 -172.16 54.89
CA LYS A 1066 -39.98 -172.83 55.15
C LYS A 1066 -41.20 -171.96 54.79
N ALA A 1067 -41.08 -170.63 54.89
CA ALA A 1067 -42.08 -169.69 54.38
C ALA A 1067 -42.14 -169.76 52.84
N ARG A 1068 -40.98 -169.75 52.17
CA ARG A 1068 -40.85 -169.92 50.72
C ARG A 1068 -41.54 -171.19 50.23
N ASP A 1069 -41.27 -172.33 50.87
CA ASP A 1069 -41.81 -173.64 50.47
C ASP A 1069 -43.31 -173.81 50.81
N ILE A 1070 -43.87 -173.02 51.75
CA ILE A 1070 -45.32 -173.01 52.07
C ILE A 1070 -46.09 -172.04 51.16
N LEU A 1071 -45.52 -170.88 50.87
CA LEU A 1071 -46.17 -169.81 50.09
C LEU A 1071 -45.89 -169.91 48.58
N ASN A 1072 -45.02 -170.83 48.18
CA ASN A 1072 -44.64 -171.12 46.79
C ASN A 1072 -44.04 -169.88 46.06
N LEU A 1073 -43.30 -169.06 46.82
CA LEU A 1073 -42.63 -167.83 46.37
C LEU A 1073 -41.21 -168.14 45.87
N SER A 1074 -40.65 -167.28 45.01
CA SER A 1074 -39.24 -167.37 44.63
C SER A 1074 -38.32 -166.79 45.72
N THR A 1075 -37.01 -166.98 45.56
CA THR A 1075 -36.02 -166.41 46.49
C THR A 1075 -35.96 -164.89 46.42
N SER A 1076 -36.13 -164.28 45.24
CA SER A 1076 -36.19 -162.82 45.12
C SER A 1076 -37.44 -162.24 45.78
N ASP A 1077 -38.59 -162.90 45.69
CA ASP A 1077 -39.83 -162.40 46.30
C ASP A 1077 -39.73 -162.38 47.83
N MET A 1078 -39.03 -163.36 48.42
CA MET A 1078 -38.70 -163.37 49.84
C MET A 1078 -37.66 -162.30 50.22
N ASP A 1079 -36.63 -162.09 49.41
CA ASP A 1079 -35.61 -161.05 49.65
C ASP A 1079 -36.19 -159.64 49.54
N ASP A 1080 -37.11 -159.38 48.60
CA ASP A 1080 -37.81 -158.09 48.45
C ASP A 1080 -38.75 -157.83 49.64
N ILE A 1081 -39.46 -158.85 50.13
CA ILE A 1081 -40.29 -158.75 51.34
C ILE A 1081 -39.43 -158.48 52.58
N LEU A 1082 -38.29 -159.17 52.73
CA LEU A 1082 -37.35 -158.97 53.85
C LEU A 1082 -36.53 -157.67 53.72
N SER A 1083 -36.48 -157.05 52.55
CA SER A 1083 -35.87 -155.74 52.31
C SER A 1083 -36.81 -154.57 52.55
N ALA A 1084 -38.11 -154.83 52.80
CA ALA A 1084 -39.12 -153.79 52.97
C ALA A 1084 -39.10 -153.11 54.36
N ASP A 1085 -38.43 -153.69 55.36
CA ASP A 1085 -38.33 -153.14 56.72
C ASP A 1085 -37.32 -151.96 56.83
N GLY A 1086 -37.75 -150.80 56.33
CA GLY A 1086 -37.82 -149.57 57.12
C GLY A 1086 -36.55 -148.80 57.55
N ASP A 1087 -35.32 -149.29 57.32
CA ASP A 1087 -34.09 -148.68 57.89
C ASP A 1087 -33.09 -148.11 56.86
N ALA A 1088 -33.60 -147.56 55.75
CA ALA A 1088 -32.78 -146.93 54.70
C ALA A 1088 -32.46 -145.44 54.96
N ASP A 1089 -33.42 -144.68 55.51
CA ASP A 1089 -33.31 -143.22 55.71
C ASP A 1089 -32.23 -142.82 56.73
N SER A 1090 -31.78 -143.77 57.56
CA SER A 1090 -30.70 -143.62 58.53
C SER A 1090 -29.34 -143.28 57.91
N GLN A 1091 -29.09 -143.55 56.61
CA GLN A 1091 -27.76 -143.35 55.98
C GLN A 1091 -27.57 -142.05 55.18
N ASP A 1092 -28.57 -141.48 54.51
CA ASP A 1092 -28.33 -140.34 53.59
C ASP A 1092 -28.20 -138.99 54.30
N SER A 1093 -28.70 -138.88 55.54
CA SER A 1093 -28.53 -137.69 56.39
C SER A 1093 -27.05 -137.29 56.56
N ALA A 1094 -26.16 -138.27 56.75
CA ALA A 1094 -24.72 -138.08 56.82
C ALA A 1094 -24.10 -137.58 55.49
N SER A 1095 -24.65 -138.01 54.35
CA SER A 1095 -24.17 -137.60 53.02
C SER A 1095 -24.41 -136.11 52.73
N GLY A 1096 -25.43 -135.52 53.37
CA GLY A 1096 -25.75 -134.09 53.25
C GLY A 1096 -24.77 -133.16 53.96
N ASP A 1097 -24.25 -133.53 55.13
CA ASP A 1097 -23.41 -132.65 55.94
C ASP A 1097 -21.92 -132.65 55.52
N ASP A 1098 -21.40 -133.79 55.05
CA ASP A 1098 -20.09 -133.89 54.37
C ASP A 1098 -19.97 -132.84 53.26
N LYS A 1099 -20.95 -132.81 52.35
CA LYS A 1099 -21.01 -131.88 51.21
C LYS A 1099 -21.09 -130.42 51.65
N LYS A 1100 -21.75 -130.13 52.79
CA LYS A 1100 -21.78 -128.78 53.40
C LYS A 1100 -20.42 -128.41 54.00
N ALA A 1101 -19.71 -129.36 54.62
CA ALA A 1101 -18.37 -129.14 55.18
C ALA A 1101 -17.33 -128.85 54.09
N ASP A 1102 -17.31 -129.62 52.99
CA ASP A 1102 -16.40 -129.38 51.88
C ASP A 1102 -16.69 -128.05 51.16
N LYS A 1103 -17.97 -127.68 51.01
CA LYS A 1103 -18.38 -126.38 50.47
C LYS A 1103 -18.00 -125.20 51.38
N LYS A 1104 -17.94 -125.39 52.71
CA LYS A 1104 -17.38 -124.41 53.66
C LYS A 1104 -15.86 -124.32 53.55
N TRP A 1105 -15.17 -125.46 53.42
CA TRP A 1105 -13.72 -125.53 53.27
C TRP A 1105 -13.24 -124.86 51.96
N LEU A 1106 -13.91 -125.13 50.82
CA LEU A 1106 -13.56 -124.50 49.54
C LEU A 1106 -13.64 -122.97 49.61
N LYS A 1107 -14.70 -122.44 50.24
CA LYS A 1107 -14.83 -120.99 50.51
C LYS A 1107 -13.73 -120.44 51.43
N LYS A 1108 -13.19 -121.24 52.35
CA LYS A 1108 -12.05 -120.85 53.20
C LYS A 1108 -10.75 -120.77 52.38
N CYS A 1109 -10.53 -121.72 51.46
CA CYS A 1109 -9.41 -121.68 50.51
C CYS A 1109 -9.50 -120.45 49.57
N GLU A 1110 -10.68 -120.16 49.02
CA GLU A 1110 -10.89 -118.96 48.20
C GLU A 1110 -10.69 -117.66 49.00
N LYS A 1111 -11.22 -117.58 50.23
CA LYS A 1111 -11.05 -116.40 51.10
C LYS A 1111 -9.59 -116.16 51.48
N LEU A 1112 -8.79 -117.22 51.69
CA LEU A 1112 -7.34 -117.11 51.93
C LEU A 1112 -6.62 -116.56 50.69
N MET A 1113 -6.89 -117.10 49.49
CA MET A 1113 -6.29 -116.58 48.24
C MET A 1113 -6.73 -115.16 47.86
N SER A 1114 -7.85 -114.67 48.40
CA SER A 1114 -8.31 -113.28 48.23
C SER A 1114 -7.92 -112.37 49.41
N SER A 1115 -7.11 -112.85 50.35
CA SER A 1115 -6.52 -112.02 51.40
C SER A 1115 -5.27 -111.26 50.90
N ARG A 1116 -4.87 -110.22 51.63
CA ARG A 1116 -3.68 -109.39 51.32
C ARG A 1116 -2.40 -109.84 52.05
N GLU A 1117 -2.49 -110.91 52.82
CA GLU A 1117 -1.44 -111.41 53.71
C GLU A 1117 -0.77 -112.66 53.11
N ASP A 1118 0.29 -113.19 53.75
CA ASP A 1118 1.04 -114.37 53.29
C ASP A 1118 0.24 -115.68 53.45
N PHE A 1119 -0.81 -115.81 52.64
CA PHE A 1119 -1.78 -116.90 52.69
C PHE A 1119 -1.17 -118.28 52.35
N VAL A 1120 0.03 -118.33 51.77
CA VAL A 1120 0.66 -119.56 51.26
C VAL A 1120 0.78 -120.63 52.35
N HIS A 1121 1.29 -120.27 53.54
CA HIS A 1121 1.43 -121.24 54.64
C HIS A 1121 0.06 -121.70 55.14
N ALA A 1122 -0.85 -120.77 55.45
CA ALA A 1122 -2.20 -121.08 55.94
C ALA A 1122 -3.03 -121.92 54.95
N LEU A 1123 -2.86 -121.69 53.64
CA LEU A 1123 -3.47 -122.46 52.57
C LEU A 1123 -2.89 -123.88 52.50
N VAL A 1124 -1.57 -124.05 52.63
CA VAL A 1124 -0.92 -125.38 52.66
C VAL A 1124 -1.37 -126.17 53.89
N THR A 1125 -1.40 -125.56 55.08
CA THR A 1125 -1.94 -126.19 56.30
C THR A 1125 -3.40 -126.63 56.10
N LEU A 1126 -4.21 -125.79 55.46
CA LEU A 1126 -5.63 -126.08 55.18
C LEU A 1126 -5.83 -127.18 54.12
N MET A 1127 -4.89 -127.34 53.19
CA MET A 1127 -4.84 -128.47 52.24
C MET A 1127 -4.45 -129.78 52.91
N LEU A 1128 -3.40 -129.75 53.73
CA LEU A 1128 -2.94 -130.90 54.50
C LEU A 1128 -4.07 -131.45 55.37
N GLN A 1129 -4.77 -130.59 56.12
CA GLN A 1129 -5.94 -130.99 56.94
C GLN A 1129 -7.01 -131.82 56.19
N LYS A 1130 -7.24 -131.57 54.88
CA LYS A 1130 -8.15 -132.40 54.07
C LYS A 1130 -7.49 -133.65 53.50
N MET A 1131 -6.20 -133.62 53.22
CA MET A 1131 -5.43 -134.81 52.84
C MET A 1131 -5.30 -135.79 54.01
N ASP A 1132 -5.19 -135.28 55.23
CA ASP A 1132 -5.14 -136.03 56.49
C ASP A 1132 -6.51 -136.65 56.80
N GLU A 1133 -7.62 -135.90 56.67
CA GLU A 1133 -8.98 -136.46 56.77
C GLU A 1133 -9.18 -137.64 55.80
N ARG A 1134 -8.69 -137.51 54.57
CA ARG A 1134 -8.70 -138.59 53.57
C ARG A 1134 -7.80 -139.76 53.96
N ALA A 1135 -6.64 -139.52 54.57
CA ALA A 1135 -5.75 -140.58 55.04
C ALA A 1135 -6.42 -141.38 56.18
N ASP A 1136 -7.03 -140.68 57.13
CA ASP A 1136 -7.83 -141.25 58.21
C ASP A 1136 -8.96 -142.14 57.69
N LEU A 1137 -9.68 -141.69 56.66
CA LEU A 1137 -10.73 -142.47 55.99
C LEU A 1137 -10.18 -143.72 55.28
N LEU A 1138 -8.96 -143.66 54.72
CA LEU A 1138 -8.31 -144.80 54.08
C LEU A 1138 -7.69 -145.80 55.08
N ILE A 1139 -7.36 -145.34 56.29
CA ILE A 1139 -6.89 -146.20 57.40
C ILE A 1139 -8.06 -146.94 58.07
N LYS A 1140 -9.26 -146.33 58.09
CA LYS A 1140 -10.48 -146.89 58.71
C LYS A 1140 -11.24 -147.88 57.82
N LEU A 1141 -10.77 -148.12 56.60
CA LEU A 1141 -11.28 -149.15 55.69
C LEU A 1141 -10.83 -150.54 56.18
N PRO A 1142 -11.73 -151.52 56.38
CA PRO A 1142 -11.33 -152.91 56.57
C PRO A 1142 -10.58 -153.43 55.32
N ARG A 1143 -9.71 -154.42 55.52
CA ARG A 1143 -8.92 -155.08 54.47
C ARG A 1143 -9.43 -156.48 54.20
#